data_AF-A0A0N0LII4-F1
#
_entry.id   AF-A0A0N0LII4-F1
#
_cell.length_a   1.000
_cell.length_b   1.000
_cell.length_c   1.000
_cell.angle_alpha   90.00
_cell.angle_beta   90.00
_cell.angle_gamma   90.00
#
_symmetry.space_group_name_H-M   'P 1'
#
loop_
_entity.id
_entity.type
_entity.pdbx_description
1 polymer ?
#
loop_
_entity_poly.entity_id
_entity_poly.type
_entity_poly.pdbx_seq_one_letter_code
_entity_poly.pdbx_strand_id
1 'polypeptide(L)'
;MAKKGVYKITGNTHPKTGEKTVYTVTEWYPDTPNSDRRDILVTWELFKKNDKGQFVTTHLKKKGVGEFTFGEQAYQSTFRVEGYLHSPEGKEPMAIIVHPQKNDGPTSKEKDILGVRLTYQDGSTITKALSYMDRLHATVKCQNLEGNYITLSLWEDDEKHEGHHKKNQFITKSPPIHVDSKGYARWNFTLLSTYISIANKREDDKKQHEYYILAEYNGTVMASDNMTVNNPEYKIPPPPSKPAHAKKPQPKPDTPKGSTHESSRNNQPDKKGIIKKITLVDKDGKPFKRRPTFGQTIKLIIEAENVVGKKYNLKLWEHDSWGGDDLLYNNTHTFKADRQEILIPLTDEMQTIGEIGIDPNNPNYGEYWTGNWQEIYAEVTLLYISTKSPIINVDIEEKPKVLDNGRSPWKKEKSEVVKASSTCICQEQYKLIWGNKLTCSQRKKVVEVCKNIWGEKMKIEKANELMAIMHLETVATFSPSKKGVSKSGTRFIGLIQFSEATAKTLGTTYDSLGKMTFIEQMDYVEKYLKVNKDKMNTIVDFYLQVIKPNAVGNGGNPNYIVFDESINVPDGDGSKTNSEQRSKNIQNEPWVTKYGYASNPTFMLEKGEKVKRKRWVYSRQIYEERYGEPGGKTYIWEIEKVVKDEHFKPGEKERYIGNCEDKPEEKKKPNGKRAPWMDIAIQIAKEMKGCSEDKEPMYSKAKSYLRYCNNSFEPTDGEDGPWCAAFMNWTIGQVSYSHAKSAASLAPLDAVAGKKYKEIKKPIYGCIVVYKHKTKWKGHTGFLYGMTKSGNYILLGGNQDNTIRFDNYGEYTSSSKKKKLYGFYIPIDYEIKDVDYLTDSDTYATSNEINIKYGIIAEKSTGKTN
;
A
#
# COMPACT_ATOMS: atom_id res chain seq x y z
N MET A 1 45.35 -23.45 -13.34
CA MET A 1 43.93 -23.03 -13.32
C MET A 1 43.88 -21.54 -13.00
N ALA A 2 43.08 -20.77 -13.71
CA ALA A 2 42.94 -19.34 -13.42
C ALA A 2 42.24 -19.13 -12.07
N LYS A 3 42.65 -18.10 -11.32
CA LYS A 3 42.17 -17.86 -9.96
C LYS A 3 40.68 -17.46 -9.99
N LYS A 4 39.91 -17.98 -9.03
CA LYS A 4 38.48 -17.72 -8.86
C LYS A 4 38.21 -17.32 -7.41
N GLY A 5 37.33 -16.35 -7.19
CA GLY A 5 37.02 -15.82 -5.87
C GLY A 5 37.00 -14.29 -5.80
N VAL A 6 37.08 -13.78 -4.58
CA VAL A 6 37.17 -12.35 -4.29
C VAL A 6 38.56 -11.83 -4.67
N TYR A 7 38.63 -10.72 -5.41
CA TYR A 7 39.89 -10.08 -5.78
C TYR A 7 40.19 -8.84 -4.93
N LYS A 8 39.18 -8.02 -4.63
CA LYS A 8 39.38 -6.78 -3.87
C LYS A 8 38.27 -6.55 -2.87
N ILE A 9 38.65 -6.16 -1.66
CA ILE A 9 37.72 -5.70 -0.63
C ILE A 9 38.01 -4.24 -0.26
N THR A 10 37.01 -3.56 0.30
CA THR A 10 37.12 -2.20 0.84
C THR A 10 36.43 -2.10 2.21
N GLY A 11 36.89 -1.19 3.07
CA GLY A 11 36.29 -0.94 4.38
C GLY A 11 37.13 0.02 5.22
N ASN A 12 36.63 0.36 6.41
CA ASN A 12 37.31 1.32 7.29
C ASN A 12 38.59 0.72 7.88
N THR A 13 39.74 1.34 7.61
CA THR A 13 41.06 0.92 8.14
C THR A 13 41.30 1.40 9.57
N HIS A 14 40.50 2.34 10.09
CA HIS A 14 40.62 2.92 11.43
C HIS A 14 39.27 2.96 12.18
N PRO A 15 38.66 1.81 12.49
CA PRO A 15 37.37 1.76 13.17
C PRO A 15 37.47 2.08 14.66
N LYS A 16 36.48 2.76 15.23
CA LYS A 16 36.43 2.98 16.68
C LYS A 16 36.04 1.69 17.42
N THR A 17 36.66 1.42 18.56
CA THR A 17 36.30 0.27 19.40
C THR A 17 34.85 0.38 19.90
N GLY A 18 34.14 -0.75 19.95
CA GLY A 18 32.72 -0.80 20.29
C GLY A 18 31.77 -0.41 19.15
N GLU A 19 32.26 0.17 18.05
CA GLU A 19 31.45 0.49 16.88
C GLU A 19 31.49 -0.64 15.83
N LYS A 20 30.32 -0.94 15.27
CA LYS A 20 30.20 -1.91 14.18
C LYS A 20 30.76 -1.31 12.89
N THR A 21 31.65 -2.05 12.22
CA THR A 21 32.30 -1.67 10.97
C THR A 21 31.99 -2.68 9.88
N VAL A 22 31.75 -2.21 8.65
CA VAL A 22 31.38 -3.04 7.50
C VAL A 22 32.48 -3.03 6.45
N TYR A 23 32.78 -4.22 5.90
CA TYR A 23 33.70 -4.45 4.79
C TYR A 23 32.94 -5.09 3.63
N THR A 24 33.29 -4.73 2.40
CA THR A 24 32.57 -5.11 1.18
C THR A 24 33.52 -5.62 0.09
N VAL A 25 33.04 -6.51 -0.78
CA VAL A 25 33.76 -6.93 -1.98
C VAL A 25 33.54 -5.88 -3.08
N THR A 26 34.61 -5.43 -3.71
CA THR A 26 34.55 -4.44 -4.82
C THR A 26 34.96 -5.03 -6.15
N GLU A 27 35.82 -6.03 -6.17
CA GLU A 27 36.25 -6.70 -7.41
C GLU A 27 36.37 -8.21 -7.18
N TRP A 28 36.07 -8.97 -8.23
CA TRP A 28 36.18 -10.44 -8.28
C TRP A 28 37.24 -10.84 -9.30
N TYR A 29 37.88 -12.00 -9.12
CA TYR A 29 38.78 -12.48 -10.18
C TYR A 29 38.01 -12.69 -11.49
N PRO A 30 38.60 -12.36 -12.66
CA PRO A 30 37.93 -12.44 -13.95
C PRO A 30 37.25 -13.79 -14.21
N ASP A 31 37.86 -14.89 -13.78
CA ASP A 31 37.39 -16.26 -14.00
C ASP A 31 36.37 -16.77 -12.96
N THR A 32 35.94 -15.90 -12.03
CA THR A 32 34.88 -16.21 -11.07
C THR A 32 33.53 -16.21 -11.79
N PRO A 33 32.76 -17.32 -11.80
CA PRO A 33 31.45 -17.38 -12.46
C PRO A 33 30.49 -16.34 -11.88
N ASN A 34 29.65 -15.73 -12.73
CA ASN A 34 28.67 -14.73 -12.28
C ASN A 34 27.69 -15.28 -11.22
N SER A 35 27.42 -16.60 -11.22
CA SER A 35 26.62 -17.28 -10.19
C SER A 35 27.25 -17.25 -8.79
N ASP A 36 28.58 -17.10 -8.73
CA ASP A 36 29.36 -17.21 -7.50
C ASP A 36 29.78 -15.84 -6.96
N ARG A 37 29.65 -14.78 -7.78
CA ARG A 37 29.87 -13.36 -7.42
C ARG A 37 28.72 -12.82 -6.58
N ARG A 38 28.47 -13.45 -5.43
CA ARG A 38 27.40 -13.07 -4.49
C ARG A 38 27.98 -12.91 -3.11
N ASP A 39 27.74 -11.76 -2.49
CA ASP A 39 28.25 -11.42 -1.16
C ASP A 39 27.84 -12.45 -0.10
N ILE A 40 26.62 -13.02 -0.19
CA ILE A 40 26.12 -14.08 0.71
C ILE A 40 26.99 -15.35 0.74
N LEU A 41 27.80 -15.59 -0.29
CA LEU A 41 28.69 -16.75 -0.39
C LEU A 41 30.07 -16.46 0.18
N VAL A 42 30.42 -15.19 0.39
CA VAL A 42 31.74 -14.76 0.88
C VAL A 42 31.88 -15.11 2.35
N THR A 43 33.00 -15.74 2.69
CA THR A 43 33.43 -15.93 4.07
C THR A 43 34.34 -14.76 4.45
N TRP A 44 33.95 -14.06 5.50
CA TRP A 44 34.71 -12.99 6.12
C TRP A 44 35.42 -13.53 7.35
N GLU A 45 36.73 -13.35 7.41
CA GLU A 45 37.56 -13.82 8.53
C GLU A 45 38.42 -12.68 9.08
N LEU A 46 38.56 -12.65 10.41
CA LEU A 46 39.40 -11.70 11.11
C LEU A 46 40.68 -12.38 11.61
N PHE A 47 41.83 -11.76 11.34
CA PHE A 47 43.14 -12.17 11.81
C PHE A 47 43.73 -11.10 12.73
N LYS A 48 44.47 -11.52 13.76
CA LYS A 48 45.18 -10.63 14.69
C LYS A 48 46.69 -10.77 14.48
N LYS A 49 47.42 -9.65 14.47
CA LYS A 49 48.88 -9.65 14.40
C LYS A 49 49.45 -10.06 15.77
N ASN A 50 50.32 -11.06 15.79
CA ASN A 50 51.05 -11.50 16.99
C ASN A 50 52.36 -10.72 17.19
N ASP A 51 53.05 -10.96 18.31
CA ASP A 51 54.29 -10.29 18.68
C ASP A 51 55.46 -10.56 17.71
N LYS A 52 55.38 -11.65 16.95
CA LYS A 52 56.33 -12.00 15.87
C LYS A 52 56.00 -11.31 14.53
N GLY A 53 54.98 -10.44 14.52
CA GLY A 53 54.54 -9.70 13.35
C GLY A 53 53.68 -10.48 12.35
N GLN A 54 53.29 -11.72 12.67
CA GLN A 54 52.50 -12.61 11.81
C GLN A 54 51.00 -12.49 12.12
N PHE A 55 50.16 -12.55 11.08
CA PHE A 55 48.71 -12.58 11.24
C PHE A 55 48.22 -14.00 11.51
N VAL A 56 47.63 -14.22 12.68
CA VAL A 56 47.02 -15.49 13.10
C VAL A 56 45.50 -15.35 13.14
N THR A 57 44.77 -16.42 12.81
CA THR A 57 43.30 -16.39 12.82
C THR A 57 42.77 -16.12 14.22
N THR A 58 41.69 -15.34 14.32
CA THR A 58 40.92 -15.20 15.56
C THR A 58 39.82 -16.26 15.70
N HIS A 59 39.68 -17.15 14.70
CA HIS A 59 38.56 -18.08 14.49
C HIS A 59 37.19 -17.41 14.26
N LEU A 60 37.13 -16.07 14.23
CA LEU A 60 35.92 -15.33 13.92
C LEU A 60 35.69 -15.32 12.41
N LYS A 61 34.79 -16.21 11.98
CA LYS A 61 34.34 -16.37 10.60
C LYS A 61 32.86 -16.05 10.47
N LYS A 62 32.50 -15.24 9.47
CA LYS A 62 31.10 -14.91 9.14
C LYS A 62 30.85 -15.21 7.67
N LYS A 63 29.76 -15.90 7.35
CA LYS A 63 29.36 -16.13 5.96
C LYS A 63 28.31 -15.12 5.56
N GLY A 64 28.55 -14.45 4.44
CA GLY A 64 27.64 -13.49 3.83
C GLY A 64 27.67 -12.07 4.40
N VAL A 65 28.23 -11.88 5.59
CA VAL A 65 28.16 -10.62 6.34
C VAL A 65 29.56 -10.15 6.74
N GLY A 66 30.03 -9.07 6.12
CA GLY A 66 31.34 -8.47 6.35
C GLY A 66 31.38 -7.50 7.52
N GLU A 67 30.66 -7.79 8.60
CA GLU A 67 30.55 -6.89 9.76
C GLU A 67 31.46 -7.32 10.91
N PHE A 68 32.26 -6.40 11.44
CA PHE A 68 33.09 -6.64 12.63
C PHE A 68 32.93 -5.50 13.63
N THR A 69 32.84 -5.85 14.90
CA THR A 69 32.91 -4.90 16.02
C THR A 69 34.19 -5.20 16.78
N PHE A 70 35.04 -4.20 16.93
CA PHE A 70 36.32 -4.36 17.63
C PHE A 70 36.11 -4.10 19.12
N GLY A 71 36.47 -5.07 19.97
CA GLY A 71 36.31 -4.93 21.43
C GLY A 71 37.10 -3.76 22.02
N GLU A 72 36.82 -3.40 23.26
CA GLU A 72 37.37 -2.19 23.91
C GLU A 72 38.90 -2.13 23.94
N GLN A 73 39.60 -3.26 24.01
CA GLN A 73 41.07 -3.31 24.02
C GLN A 73 41.69 -3.49 22.62
N ALA A 74 40.85 -3.61 21.57
CA ALA A 74 41.33 -3.89 20.22
C ALA A 74 42.15 -2.74 19.62
N TYR A 75 42.04 -1.51 20.12
CA TYR A 75 42.87 -0.37 19.67
C TYR A 75 44.37 -0.56 19.91
N GLN A 76 44.75 -1.50 20.79
CA GLN A 76 46.15 -1.83 21.08
C GLN A 76 46.72 -2.87 20.11
N SER A 77 45.92 -3.39 19.17
CA SER A 77 46.29 -4.49 18.28
C SER A 77 46.07 -4.13 16.82
N THR A 78 46.83 -4.76 15.92
CA THR A 78 46.61 -4.67 14.48
C THR A 78 45.87 -5.90 14.00
N PHE A 79 44.86 -5.71 13.16
CA PHE A 79 44.06 -6.79 12.58
C PHE A 79 44.18 -6.81 11.05
N ARG A 80 43.81 -7.94 10.46
CA ARG A 80 43.62 -8.08 9.03
C ARG A 80 42.26 -8.70 8.77
N VAL A 81 41.44 -8.05 7.97
CA VAL A 81 40.15 -8.55 7.51
C VAL A 81 40.32 -9.13 6.12
N GLU A 82 39.79 -10.31 5.88
CA GLU A 82 39.77 -10.94 4.55
C GLU A 82 38.39 -11.43 4.19
N GLY A 83 37.99 -11.23 2.92
CA GLY A 83 36.79 -11.80 2.33
C GLY A 83 37.17 -12.76 1.22
N TYR A 84 36.71 -14.01 1.29
CA TYR A 84 37.06 -15.05 0.31
C TYR A 84 35.92 -16.06 0.08
N LEU A 85 35.87 -16.70 -1.11
CA LEU A 85 34.90 -17.77 -1.40
C LEU A 85 35.36 -19.16 -0.93
N HIS A 86 36.66 -19.43 -1.05
CA HIS A 86 37.23 -20.75 -0.81
C HIS A 86 38.21 -20.74 0.37
N SER A 87 39.24 -19.89 0.31
CA SER A 87 40.29 -19.77 1.34
C SER A 87 40.89 -18.35 1.37
N PRO A 88 41.40 -17.88 2.52
CA PRO A 88 42.05 -16.57 2.64
C PRO A 88 43.34 -16.51 1.82
N GLU A 89 43.64 -15.34 1.24
CA GLU A 89 44.83 -15.13 0.38
C GLU A 89 45.97 -14.38 1.06
N GLY A 90 45.72 -13.77 2.22
CA GLY A 90 46.76 -13.25 3.10
C GLY A 90 47.44 -11.96 2.67
N LYS A 91 47.00 -11.31 1.58
CA LYS A 91 47.62 -10.10 1.03
C LYS A 91 46.61 -9.16 0.37
N GLU A 92 46.95 -7.89 0.31
CA GLU A 92 46.20 -6.88 -0.44
C GLU A 92 46.23 -7.22 -1.95
N PRO A 93 45.16 -6.95 -2.71
CA PRO A 93 43.92 -6.25 -2.34
C PRO A 93 42.80 -7.11 -1.72
N MET A 94 42.99 -8.42 -1.55
CA MET A 94 41.99 -9.36 -0.98
C MET A 94 41.87 -9.26 0.55
N ALA A 95 42.82 -8.56 1.17
CA ALA A 95 42.90 -8.31 2.59
C ALA A 95 42.97 -6.80 2.87
N ILE A 96 42.51 -6.37 4.04
CA ILE A 96 42.68 -4.99 4.54
C ILE A 96 43.32 -5.05 5.92
N ILE A 97 44.36 -4.23 6.13
CA ILE A 97 44.95 -4.01 7.44
C ILE A 97 44.13 -2.98 8.20
N VAL A 98 43.79 -3.31 9.45
CA VAL A 98 42.88 -2.54 10.30
C VAL A 98 43.58 -2.17 11.61
N HIS A 99 43.56 -0.88 11.93
CA HIS A 99 44.09 -0.27 13.15
C HIS A 99 42.97 0.38 13.94
N PRO A 100 42.26 -0.36 14.82
CA PRO A 100 41.17 0.21 15.59
C PRO A 100 41.62 1.40 16.46
N GLN A 101 40.74 2.38 16.63
CA GLN A 101 40.95 3.57 17.44
C GLN A 101 40.16 3.49 18.74
N LYS A 102 40.70 4.03 19.83
CA LYS A 102 40.01 4.07 21.12
C LYS A 102 38.75 4.92 21.02
N ASN A 103 37.64 4.42 21.55
CA ASN A 103 36.37 5.15 21.62
C ASN A 103 36.17 5.70 23.04
N ASP A 104 36.39 7.00 23.24
CA ASP A 104 36.24 7.68 24.54
C ASP A 104 34.81 8.25 24.76
N GLY A 105 33.83 7.86 23.94
CA GLY A 105 32.41 8.26 24.06
C GLY A 105 31.51 7.17 24.65
N PRO A 106 30.26 7.50 25.07
CA PRO A 106 29.33 6.52 25.65
C PRO A 106 28.97 5.41 24.64
N THR A 107 29.11 4.16 25.06
CA THR A 107 28.84 2.95 24.27
C THR A 107 27.39 2.93 23.73
N SER A 108 27.23 2.82 22.42
CA SER A 108 25.91 2.84 21.76
C SER A 108 25.09 1.59 22.12
N LYS A 109 23.87 1.78 22.67
CA LYS A 109 22.90 0.69 22.91
C LYS A 109 22.47 0.04 21.57
N GLU A 110 22.41 -1.29 21.53
CA GLU A 110 22.12 -2.07 20.31
C GLU A 110 20.74 -1.74 19.69
N LYS A 111 20.68 -1.69 18.36
CA LYS A 111 19.47 -1.37 17.57
C LYS A 111 18.84 -2.66 17.02
N ASP A 112 17.55 -2.91 17.25
CA ASP A 112 16.88 -4.17 16.85
C ASP A 112 15.38 -4.04 16.52
N ILE A 113 14.82 -5.01 15.80
CA ILE A 113 13.37 -5.21 15.58
C ILE A 113 12.87 -6.23 16.60
N LEU A 114 11.88 -5.87 17.41
CA LEU A 114 11.39 -6.67 18.53
C LEU A 114 10.14 -7.50 18.23
N GLY A 115 9.34 -7.13 17.22
CA GLY A 115 8.12 -7.85 16.89
C GLY A 115 7.32 -7.23 15.75
N VAL A 116 6.62 -8.06 14.98
CA VAL A 116 5.72 -7.65 13.88
C VAL A 116 4.33 -8.21 14.15
N ARG A 117 3.31 -7.36 14.07
CA ARG A 117 1.91 -7.75 14.28
C ARG A 117 1.02 -7.28 13.13
N LEU A 118 0.06 -8.12 12.75
CA LEU A 118 -0.95 -7.80 11.75
C LEU A 118 -2.35 -7.78 12.38
N THR A 119 -3.14 -6.75 12.05
CA THR A 119 -4.52 -6.55 12.53
C THR A 119 -5.41 -6.10 11.38
N TYR A 120 -6.72 -6.04 11.59
CA TYR A 120 -7.60 -5.26 10.70
C TYR A 120 -7.22 -3.77 10.73
N GLN A 121 -7.71 -2.98 9.77
CA GLN A 121 -7.44 -1.54 9.68
C GLN A 121 -7.84 -0.77 10.96
N ASP A 122 -8.82 -1.26 11.72
CA ASP A 122 -9.27 -0.66 12.98
C ASP A 122 -8.43 -1.06 14.21
N GLY A 123 -7.41 -1.91 14.02
CA GLY A 123 -6.53 -2.40 15.08
C GLY A 123 -7.02 -3.66 15.79
N SER A 124 -8.21 -4.17 15.45
CA SER A 124 -8.73 -5.42 16.02
C SER A 124 -7.97 -6.65 15.53
N THR A 125 -7.88 -7.67 16.39
CA THR A 125 -7.21 -8.94 16.04
C THR A 125 -7.98 -9.67 14.95
N ILE A 126 -7.25 -10.20 13.98
CA ILE A 126 -7.81 -11.02 12.92
C ILE A 126 -8.22 -12.35 13.55
N THR A 127 -9.53 -12.59 13.58
CA THR A 127 -10.17 -13.74 14.25
C THR A 127 -11.08 -14.53 13.31
N LYS A 128 -11.25 -14.05 12.06
CA LYS A 128 -11.96 -14.69 10.96
C LYS A 128 -11.06 -14.70 9.72
N ALA A 129 -11.33 -15.61 8.77
CA ALA A 129 -10.64 -15.60 7.47
C ALA A 129 -10.88 -14.26 6.75
N LEU A 130 -9.84 -13.70 6.15
CA LEU A 130 -9.92 -12.41 5.47
C LEU A 130 -10.54 -12.56 4.08
N SER A 131 -11.09 -11.47 3.57
CA SER A 131 -11.54 -11.31 2.19
C SER A 131 -10.49 -10.56 1.36
N TYR A 132 -10.46 -10.81 0.05
CA TYR A 132 -9.65 -10.08 -0.94
C TYR A 132 -10.10 -8.62 -1.21
N MET A 133 -10.81 -8.03 -0.25
CA MET A 133 -11.15 -6.60 -0.19
C MET A 133 -10.81 -5.97 1.17
N ASP A 134 -10.28 -6.75 2.11
CA ASP A 134 -9.91 -6.28 3.44
C ASP A 134 -8.59 -5.47 3.42
N ARG A 135 -8.46 -4.57 4.39
CA ARG A 135 -7.26 -3.78 4.63
C ARG A 135 -6.62 -4.21 5.94
N LEU A 136 -5.35 -4.57 5.87
CA LEU A 136 -4.55 -5.08 6.97
C LEU A 136 -3.63 -3.98 7.50
N HIS A 137 -3.57 -3.82 8.82
CA HIS A 137 -2.69 -2.88 9.50
C HIS A 137 -1.52 -3.62 10.15
N ALA A 138 -0.32 -3.33 9.67
CA ALA A 138 0.93 -3.87 10.18
C ALA A 138 1.53 -2.92 11.21
N THR A 139 1.94 -3.45 12.37
CA THR A 139 2.66 -2.72 13.41
C THR A 139 3.95 -3.45 13.76
N VAL A 140 5.08 -2.75 13.68
CA VAL A 140 6.40 -3.25 14.07
C VAL A 140 6.91 -2.52 15.28
N LYS A 141 7.33 -3.26 16.30
CA LYS A 141 8.01 -2.73 17.48
C LYS A 141 9.51 -2.86 17.29
N CYS A 142 10.24 -1.80 17.59
CA CYS A 142 11.67 -1.65 17.39
C CYS A 142 12.32 -1.09 18.66
N GLN A 143 13.61 -1.35 18.84
CA GLN A 143 14.41 -0.84 19.95
C GLN A 143 15.58 -0.04 19.41
N ASN A 144 15.76 1.19 19.90
CA ASN A 144 16.85 2.10 19.51
C ASN A 144 16.93 2.38 17.99
N LEU A 145 15.83 2.13 17.24
CA LEU A 145 15.68 2.42 15.82
C LEU A 145 14.89 3.70 15.55
N GLU A 146 14.55 4.47 16.57
CA GLU A 146 13.89 5.78 16.43
C GLU A 146 14.63 6.65 15.40
N GLY A 147 13.89 7.25 14.47
CA GLY A 147 14.50 8.06 13.40
C GLY A 147 15.05 7.26 12.21
N ASN A 148 15.09 5.93 12.28
CA ASN A 148 15.54 5.05 11.20
C ASN A 148 14.34 4.58 10.35
N TYR A 149 14.64 3.99 9.19
CA TYR A 149 13.64 3.47 8.27
C TYR A 149 13.75 1.95 8.18
N ILE A 150 12.61 1.27 8.23
CA ILE A 150 12.48 -0.18 8.00
C ILE A 150 11.56 -0.43 6.81
N THR A 151 11.61 -1.60 6.19
CA THR A 151 10.66 -1.98 5.13
C THR A 151 9.85 -3.20 5.52
N LEU A 152 8.58 -3.26 5.12
CA LEU A 152 7.70 -4.40 5.34
C LEU A 152 7.34 -5.03 4.00
N SER A 153 7.33 -6.35 3.89
CA SER A 153 6.87 -7.05 2.69
C SER A 153 5.80 -8.06 3.03
N LEU A 154 4.76 -8.15 2.21
CA LEU A 154 3.67 -9.12 2.31
C LEU A 154 4.00 -10.33 1.43
N TRP A 155 3.83 -11.52 2.00
CA TRP A 155 4.13 -12.79 1.37
C TRP A 155 2.95 -13.74 1.55
N GLU A 156 2.79 -14.68 0.62
CA GLU A 156 1.92 -15.85 0.75
C GLU A 156 2.79 -17.09 1.07
N ASP A 157 2.33 -17.90 2.02
CA ASP A 157 3.03 -19.08 2.53
C ASP A 157 2.62 -20.37 1.80
N ASP A 158 3.49 -20.80 0.90
CA ASP A 158 3.26 -21.94 0.01
C ASP A 158 3.97 -23.24 0.44
N GLU A 159 4.77 -23.25 1.51
CA GLU A 159 5.64 -24.37 1.86
C GLU A 159 5.12 -25.19 3.06
N LYS A 160 5.50 -26.48 3.13
CA LYS A 160 5.05 -27.43 4.18
C LYS A 160 5.72 -27.21 5.56
N HIS A 161 6.39 -26.09 5.76
CA HIS A 161 7.13 -25.75 6.99
C HIS A 161 6.97 -24.26 7.33
N GLU A 162 7.06 -23.94 8.62
CA GLU A 162 6.67 -22.64 9.17
C GLU A 162 7.76 -21.56 8.98
N GLY A 163 7.35 -20.38 8.54
CA GLY A 163 8.18 -19.16 8.53
C GLY A 163 8.66 -18.72 7.15
N HIS A 164 9.39 -17.60 7.10
CA HIS A 164 9.83 -17.02 5.82
C HIS A 164 10.86 -17.90 5.12
N HIS A 165 10.49 -18.41 3.94
CA HIS A 165 11.38 -19.16 3.05
C HIS A 165 11.51 -18.46 1.70
N LYS A 166 12.67 -18.62 1.05
CA LYS A 166 12.95 -18.07 -0.30
C LYS A 166 12.00 -18.60 -1.38
N LYS A 167 11.28 -19.67 -1.09
CA LYS A 167 10.32 -20.29 -1.99
C LYS A 167 8.90 -19.74 -1.80
N ASN A 168 8.60 -19.06 -0.70
CA ASN A 168 7.29 -18.45 -0.45
C ASN A 168 7.03 -17.35 -1.46
N GLN A 169 5.76 -17.06 -1.72
CA GLN A 169 5.40 -16.20 -2.83
C GLN A 169 5.34 -14.73 -2.41
N PHE A 170 6.20 -13.91 -3.02
CA PHE A 170 6.20 -12.47 -2.78
C PHE A 170 4.94 -11.82 -3.39
N ILE A 171 4.26 -10.98 -2.60
CA ILE A 171 3.05 -10.28 -3.02
C ILE A 171 3.36 -8.80 -3.29
N THR A 172 3.83 -8.08 -2.27
CA THR A 172 4.14 -6.65 -2.38
C THR A 172 5.03 -6.17 -1.23
N LYS A 173 5.67 -4.99 -1.38
CA LYS A 173 6.55 -4.39 -0.37
C LYS A 173 6.16 -2.94 -0.12
N SER A 174 6.24 -2.51 1.13
CA SER A 174 6.06 -1.13 1.54
C SER A 174 7.22 -0.26 1.04
N PRO A 175 7.05 1.07 0.92
CA PRO A 175 8.19 1.98 0.95
C PRO A 175 8.94 1.87 2.28
N PRO A 176 10.14 2.46 2.42
CA PRO A 176 10.78 2.64 3.73
C PRO A 176 9.86 3.41 4.68
N ILE A 177 9.51 2.80 5.80
CA ILE A 177 8.63 3.33 6.85
C ILE A 177 9.50 3.78 8.02
N HIS A 178 9.25 5.00 8.45
CA HIS A 178 9.95 5.60 9.58
C HIS A 178 9.52 4.96 10.91
N VAL A 179 10.49 4.65 11.77
CA VAL A 179 10.26 4.21 13.16
C VAL A 179 10.07 5.46 14.03
N ASP A 180 8.88 5.59 14.62
CA ASP A 180 8.51 6.73 15.45
C ASP A 180 9.33 6.82 16.75
N SER A 181 9.20 7.93 17.47
CA SER A 181 9.89 8.19 18.74
C SER A 181 9.48 7.24 19.88
N LYS A 182 8.50 6.37 19.67
CA LYS A 182 8.09 5.33 20.61
C LYS A 182 8.62 3.94 20.20
N GLY A 183 9.46 3.89 19.16
CA GLY A 183 10.02 2.66 18.62
C GLY A 183 9.04 1.87 17.75
N TYR A 184 8.03 2.49 17.12
CA TYR A 184 7.08 1.77 16.26
C TYR A 184 7.10 2.22 14.80
N ALA A 185 6.99 1.26 13.88
CA ALA A 185 6.69 1.52 12.47
C ALA A 185 5.32 0.91 12.12
N ARG A 186 4.52 1.61 11.32
CA ARG A 186 3.14 1.17 10.98
C ARG A 186 2.86 1.33 9.49
N TRP A 187 2.15 0.38 8.89
CA TRP A 187 1.83 0.38 7.47
C TRP A 187 0.53 -0.37 7.16
N ASN A 188 -0.19 0.03 6.11
CA ASN A 188 -1.40 -0.67 5.67
C ASN A 188 -1.16 -1.42 4.37
N PHE A 189 -1.53 -2.70 4.35
CA PHE A 189 -1.63 -3.49 3.13
C PHE A 189 -3.11 -3.62 2.73
N THR A 190 -3.45 -3.35 1.48
CA THR A 190 -4.77 -3.67 0.92
C THR A 190 -4.66 -5.03 0.24
N LEU A 191 -5.45 -6.02 0.67
CA LEU A 191 -5.59 -7.25 -0.09
C LEU A 191 -6.44 -6.97 -1.31
N LEU A 192 -5.87 -7.16 -2.51
CA LEU A 192 -6.55 -6.93 -3.77
C LEU A 192 -6.92 -8.28 -4.39
N SER A 193 -8.07 -8.34 -5.06
CA SER A 193 -8.48 -9.53 -5.82
C SER A 193 -7.45 -9.95 -6.88
N THR A 194 -6.65 -9.03 -7.40
CA THR A 194 -5.55 -9.37 -8.33
C THR A 194 -4.47 -10.26 -7.69
N TYR A 195 -4.36 -10.29 -6.36
CA TYR A 195 -3.40 -11.14 -5.65
C TYR A 195 -3.81 -12.61 -5.62
N ILE A 196 -5.09 -12.93 -5.88
CA ILE A 196 -5.58 -14.31 -6.03
C ILE A 196 -4.78 -15.02 -7.13
N SER A 197 -4.64 -14.39 -8.30
CA SER A 197 -3.87 -14.92 -9.41
C SER A 197 -2.37 -15.08 -9.13
N ILE A 198 -1.84 -14.38 -8.11
CA ILE A 198 -0.46 -14.51 -7.66
C ILE A 198 -0.40 -15.71 -6.71
N ALA A 199 -1.25 -15.76 -5.69
CA ALA A 199 -1.31 -16.83 -4.72
C ALA A 199 -1.67 -18.21 -5.33
N ASN A 200 -2.45 -18.25 -6.41
CA ASN A 200 -2.81 -19.48 -7.12
C ASN A 200 -1.67 -20.04 -8.01
N LYS A 201 -0.56 -19.32 -8.27
CA LYS A 201 0.44 -19.71 -9.29
C LYS A 201 1.14 -21.05 -9.06
N ARG A 202 1.08 -21.61 -7.86
CA ARG A 202 1.79 -22.86 -7.52
C ARG A 202 0.88 -24.03 -7.16
N GLU A 203 -0.32 -23.79 -6.64
CA GLU A 203 -1.32 -24.83 -6.39
C GLU A 203 -2.72 -24.29 -6.71
N ASP A 204 -3.29 -24.70 -7.84
CA ASP A 204 -4.61 -24.26 -8.33
C ASP A 204 -5.79 -24.78 -7.46
N ASP A 205 -5.53 -25.69 -6.50
CA ASP A 205 -6.52 -26.39 -5.67
C ASP A 205 -6.52 -25.98 -4.18
N LYS A 206 -5.88 -24.86 -3.83
CA LYS A 206 -5.89 -24.38 -2.44
C LYS A 206 -7.24 -23.75 -2.09
N LYS A 207 -8.00 -24.38 -1.18
CA LYS A 207 -9.23 -23.81 -0.59
C LYS A 207 -9.00 -22.45 0.09
N GLN A 208 -7.79 -22.22 0.60
CA GLN A 208 -7.40 -21.01 1.34
C GLN A 208 -5.92 -20.67 1.09
N HIS A 209 -5.59 -19.39 1.11
CA HIS A 209 -4.25 -18.82 1.05
C HIS A 209 -3.78 -18.35 2.43
N GLU A 210 -2.48 -18.36 2.71
CA GLU A 210 -1.93 -17.89 3.98
C GLU A 210 -0.98 -16.71 3.77
N TYR A 211 -1.25 -15.55 4.37
CA TYR A 211 -0.42 -14.35 4.20
C TYR A 211 0.30 -13.93 5.48
N TYR A 212 1.53 -13.44 5.36
CA TYR A 212 2.31 -12.87 6.47
C TYR A 212 3.17 -11.68 6.04
N ILE A 213 3.71 -10.95 7.00
CA ILE A 213 4.56 -9.77 6.78
C ILE A 213 5.98 -10.02 7.25
N LEU A 214 6.95 -9.66 6.44
CA LEU A 214 8.37 -9.65 6.78
C LEU A 214 8.87 -8.21 6.93
N ALA A 215 9.30 -7.83 8.13
CA ALA A 215 9.99 -6.58 8.42
C ALA A 215 11.50 -6.73 8.21
N GLU A 216 12.14 -5.72 7.63
CA GLU A 216 13.56 -5.73 7.28
C GLU A 216 14.23 -4.39 7.65
N TYR A 217 15.37 -4.47 8.35
CA TYR A 217 16.26 -3.35 8.67
C TYR A 217 17.73 -3.81 8.63
N ASN A 218 18.56 -3.17 7.78
CA ASN A 218 19.99 -3.47 7.64
C ASN A 218 20.32 -4.98 7.54
N GLY A 219 19.50 -5.76 6.84
CA GLY A 219 19.67 -7.20 6.67
C GLY A 219 19.09 -8.08 7.79
N THR A 220 18.72 -7.50 8.94
CA THR A 220 17.91 -8.19 9.97
C THR A 220 16.47 -8.27 9.50
N VAL A 221 15.88 -9.47 9.56
CA VAL A 221 14.50 -9.72 9.15
C VAL A 221 13.67 -10.35 10.26
N MET A 222 12.39 -9.99 10.36
CA MET A 222 11.44 -10.57 11.30
C MET A 222 10.07 -10.73 10.67
N ALA A 223 9.48 -11.92 10.74
CA ALA A 223 8.17 -12.21 10.19
C ALA A 223 7.05 -12.04 11.24
N SER A 224 5.84 -11.71 10.79
CA SER A 224 4.60 -11.83 11.56
C SER A 224 4.07 -13.26 11.52
N ASP A 225 3.00 -13.51 12.29
CA ASP A 225 2.18 -14.71 12.12
C ASP A 225 1.47 -14.73 10.75
N ASN A 226 1.13 -15.93 10.28
CA ASN A 226 0.34 -16.18 9.07
C ASN A 226 -1.16 -15.93 9.34
N MET A 227 -1.85 -15.40 8.33
CA MET A 227 -3.29 -15.14 8.34
C MET A 227 -3.96 -15.79 7.14
N THR A 228 -5.07 -16.48 7.37
CA THR A 228 -5.75 -17.26 6.32
C THR A 228 -6.79 -16.43 5.56
N VAL A 229 -6.85 -16.60 4.24
CA VAL A 229 -7.73 -15.91 3.29
C VAL A 229 -8.41 -16.95 2.42
N ASN A 230 -9.74 -16.92 2.29
CA ASN A 230 -10.44 -17.89 1.45
C ASN A 230 -10.09 -17.69 -0.03
N ASN A 231 -9.89 -18.78 -0.78
CA ASN A 231 -9.69 -18.72 -2.22
C ASN A 231 -11.04 -18.74 -2.94
N PRO A 232 -11.48 -17.63 -3.58
CA PRO A 232 -12.77 -17.58 -4.26
C PRO A 232 -12.79 -18.32 -5.61
N GLU A 233 -11.62 -18.72 -6.13
CA GLU A 233 -11.51 -19.42 -7.42
C GLU A 233 -11.47 -20.96 -7.28
N TYR A 234 -11.46 -21.47 -6.05
CA TYR A 234 -11.46 -22.92 -5.77
C TYR A 234 -12.78 -23.59 -6.20
N LYS A 235 -12.69 -24.58 -7.09
CA LYS A 235 -13.84 -25.37 -7.56
C LYS A 235 -13.95 -26.66 -6.77
N ILE A 236 -15.11 -26.91 -6.17
CA ILE A 236 -15.38 -28.14 -5.41
C ILE A 236 -15.38 -29.34 -6.39
N PRO A 237 -14.48 -30.34 -6.25
CA PRO A 237 -14.58 -31.57 -7.02
C PRO A 237 -15.79 -32.39 -6.55
N PRO A 238 -16.47 -33.13 -7.46
CA PRO A 238 -17.58 -34.00 -7.07
C PRO A 238 -17.10 -35.08 -6.09
N PRO A 239 -17.90 -35.45 -5.08
CA PRO A 239 -17.44 -36.29 -3.98
C PRO A 239 -17.05 -37.69 -4.46
N PRO A 240 -15.82 -38.16 -4.20
CA PRO A 240 -15.48 -39.56 -4.33
C PRO A 240 -15.99 -40.33 -3.10
N SER A 241 -16.73 -41.41 -3.38
CA SER A 241 -17.23 -42.35 -2.38
C SER A 241 -16.10 -43.20 -1.79
N LYS A 242 -15.76 -43.02 -0.51
CA LYS A 242 -15.60 -44.05 0.56
C LYS A 242 -14.84 -43.51 1.79
N PRO A 243 -15.09 -44.03 3.00
CA PRO A 243 -14.72 -43.38 4.26
C PRO A 243 -13.31 -43.75 4.75
N ALA A 244 -12.63 -42.80 5.40
CA ALA A 244 -11.39 -43.03 6.16
C ALA A 244 -11.64 -42.75 7.66
N HIS A 245 -11.30 -43.72 8.51
CA HIS A 245 -11.45 -43.64 9.97
C HIS A 245 -10.54 -42.58 10.60
N ALA A 246 -11.02 -41.90 11.65
CA ALA A 246 -10.28 -40.90 12.41
C ALA A 246 -9.12 -41.53 13.19
N LYS A 247 -7.93 -40.92 13.15
CA LYS A 247 -6.73 -41.39 13.87
C LYS A 247 -6.58 -40.68 15.24
N LYS A 248 -6.22 -41.43 16.29
CA LYS A 248 -5.92 -40.95 17.66
C LYS A 248 -4.81 -39.87 17.64
N PRO A 249 -4.85 -38.82 18.50
CA PRO A 249 -3.77 -37.85 18.65
C PRO A 249 -2.47 -38.54 19.08
N GLN A 250 -1.33 -38.19 18.47
CA GLN A 250 -0.04 -38.77 18.82
C GLN A 250 0.94 -37.70 19.34
N PRO A 251 1.82 -38.03 20.30
CA PRO A 251 2.89 -37.14 20.73
C PRO A 251 3.85 -36.79 19.59
N LYS A 252 4.40 -35.58 19.59
CA LYS A 252 5.33 -35.20 18.52
C LYS A 252 6.70 -35.85 18.73
N PRO A 253 7.36 -36.41 17.70
CA PRO A 253 8.63 -37.12 17.88
C PRO A 253 9.81 -36.25 18.29
N ASP A 254 9.78 -34.94 18.04
CA ASP A 254 10.93 -34.03 18.15
C ASP A 254 10.76 -32.90 19.17
N THR A 255 9.80 -33.05 20.08
CA THR A 255 9.51 -32.06 21.14
C THR A 255 10.19 -32.42 22.46
N PRO A 256 10.61 -31.43 23.25
CA PRO A 256 11.15 -31.69 24.57
C PRO A 256 10.08 -32.25 25.50
N LYS A 257 10.43 -33.31 26.21
CA LYS A 257 9.53 -34.04 27.10
C LYS A 257 10.23 -34.41 28.41
N GLY A 258 9.45 -34.41 29.50
CA GLY A 258 9.90 -34.85 30.82
C GLY A 258 8.87 -35.76 31.46
N SER A 259 9.30 -36.94 31.89
CA SER A 259 8.49 -37.99 32.50
C SER A 259 8.61 -38.00 34.02
N THR A 260 7.60 -38.57 34.66
CA THR A 260 7.61 -38.93 36.10
C THR A 260 8.63 -40.02 36.43
N HIS A 261 9.17 -40.72 35.43
CA HIS A 261 10.23 -41.71 35.59
C HIS A 261 11.53 -41.26 34.93
N GLU A 262 12.63 -41.14 35.70
CA GLU A 262 13.89 -40.52 35.23
C GLU A 262 14.56 -41.27 34.06
N SER A 263 14.41 -42.59 33.97
CA SER A 263 14.97 -43.39 32.86
C SER A 263 13.96 -43.74 31.77
N SER A 264 12.80 -43.08 31.73
CA SER A 264 11.80 -43.30 30.67
C SER A 264 12.32 -42.91 29.28
N ARG A 265 11.93 -43.68 28.26
CA ARG A 265 12.10 -43.34 26.84
C ARG A 265 11.39 -42.06 26.43
N ASN A 266 10.40 -41.63 27.21
CA ASN A 266 9.63 -40.42 26.98
C ASN A 266 10.34 -39.16 27.52
N ASN A 267 11.51 -39.29 28.14
CA ASN A 267 12.39 -38.16 28.42
C ASN A 267 13.16 -37.77 27.16
N GLN A 268 12.91 -36.57 26.66
CA GLN A 268 13.53 -36.09 25.43
C GLN A 268 14.06 -34.67 25.61
N PRO A 269 15.36 -34.42 25.31
CA PRO A 269 15.92 -33.08 25.38
C PRO A 269 15.40 -32.21 24.22
N ASP A 270 15.40 -30.90 24.43
CA ASP A 270 15.13 -29.96 23.35
C ASP A 270 16.30 -29.95 22.35
N LYS A 271 16.03 -30.36 21.11
CA LYS A 271 17.03 -30.32 20.02
C LYS A 271 17.54 -28.90 19.75
N LYS A 272 16.74 -27.87 20.05
CA LYS A 272 17.11 -26.45 19.89
C LYS A 272 17.85 -25.90 21.11
N GLY A 273 17.91 -26.65 22.21
CA GLY A 273 18.60 -26.28 23.43
C GLY A 273 18.00 -25.08 24.17
N ILE A 274 16.76 -24.69 23.88
CA ILE A 274 16.06 -23.57 24.53
C ILE A 274 15.43 -24.04 25.84
N ILE A 275 14.71 -25.17 25.81
CA ILE A 275 14.25 -25.85 27.03
C ILE A 275 15.37 -26.79 27.48
N LYS A 276 16.05 -26.44 28.56
CA LYS A 276 17.17 -27.20 29.10
C LYS A 276 16.68 -28.47 29.79
N LYS A 277 15.57 -28.39 30.54
CA LYS A 277 15.06 -29.51 31.32
C LYS A 277 13.56 -29.38 31.61
N ILE A 278 12.87 -30.51 31.63
CA ILE A 278 11.48 -30.64 32.10
C ILE A 278 11.48 -31.69 33.20
N THR A 279 10.99 -31.34 34.39
CA THR A 279 10.97 -32.22 35.56
C THR A 279 9.57 -32.28 36.16
N LEU A 280 9.07 -33.48 36.42
CA LEU A 280 7.82 -33.72 37.14
C LEU A 280 8.13 -34.22 38.56
N VAL A 281 7.61 -33.53 39.57
CA VAL A 281 7.79 -33.84 41.00
C VAL A 281 6.45 -33.73 41.74
N ASP A 282 6.40 -34.20 42.99
CA ASP A 282 5.20 -34.02 43.81
C ASP A 282 4.93 -32.53 44.13
N LYS A 283 3.75 -32.20 44.67
CA LYS A 283 3.39 -30.80 45.03
C LYS A 283 4.44 -30.10 45.92
N ASP A 284 5.18 -30.87 46.72
CA ASP A 284 6.18 -30.39 47.66
C ASP A 284 7.59 -30.33 47.06
N GLY A 285 7.74 -30.67 45.78
CA GLY A 285 8.99 -30.57 45.02
C GLY A 285 9.89 -31.81 45.13
N LYS A 286 9.42 -32.91 45.71
CA LYS A 286 10.23 -34.14 45.87
C LYS A 286 10.05 -35.07 44.67
N PRO A 287 11.11 -35.76 44.21
CA PRO A 287 10.98 -36.78 43.18
C PRO A 287 9.99 -37.86 43.60
N PHE A 288 9.21 -38.34 42.64
CA PHE A 288 8.26 -39.42 42.86
C PHE A 288 9.01 -40.71 43.21
N LYS A 289 8.89 -41.16 44.47
CA LYS A 289 9.38 -42.49 44.91
C LYS A 289 8.43 -43.63 44.53
N ARG A 290 7.16 -43.28 44.30
CA ARG A 290 6.06 -44.14 43.83
C ARG A 290 5.26 -43.33 42.80
N ARG A 291 4.58 -44.01 41.89
CA ARG A 291 3.85 -43.39 40.76
C ARG A 291 2.78 -42.41 41.28
N PRO A 292 2.56 -41.27 40.60
CA PRO A 292 1.54 -40.31 41.00
C PRO A 292 0.14 -40.93 40.84
N THR A 293 -0.75 -40.68 41.80
CA THR A 293 -2.13 -41.19 41.77
C THR A 293 -3.06 -40.08 41.29
N PHE A 294 -4.07 -40.42 40.48
CA PHE A 294 -5.13 -39.49 40.12
C PHE A 294 -5.89 -39.05 41.39
N GLY A 295 -6.23 -37.78 41.46
CA GLY A 295 -6.65 -37.05 42.66
C GLY A 295 -5.52 -36.23 43.32
N GLN A 296 -4.25 -36.47 42.98
CA GLN A 296 -3.10 -35.71 43.52
C GLN A 296 -2.68 -34.56 42.62
N THR A 297 -2.06 -33.53 43.21
CA THR A 297 -1.45 -32.41 42.47
C THR A 297 0.03 -32.68 42.25
N ILE A 298 0.45 -32.66 40.98
CA ILE A 298 1.86 -32.75 40.59
C ILE A 298 2.41 -31.35 40.30
N LYS A 299 3.73 -31.17 40.45
CA LYS A 299 4.44 -29.96 40.09
C LYS A 299 5.34 -30.23 38.89
N LEU A 300 5.09 -29.49 37.80
CA LEU A 300 5.94 -29.45 36.63
C LEU A 300 6.92 -28.28 36.76
N ILE A 301 8.21 -28.55 36.57
CA ILE A 301 9.28 -27.56 36.56
C ILE A 301 9.91 -27.58 35.16
N ILE A 302 9.87 -26.44 34.48
CA ILE A 302 10.48 -26.24 33.16
C ILE A 302 11.63 -25.26 33.32
N GLU A 303 12.84 -25.69 32.99
CA GLU A 303 14.04 -24.87 32.97
C GLU A 303 14.41 -24.55 31.53
N ALA A 304 14.44 -23.26 31.19
CA ALA A 304 14.68 -22.76 29.85
C ALA A 304 15.53 -21.48 29.89
N GLU A 305 15.98 -20.99 28.74
CA GLU A 305 16.88 -19.82 28.65
C GLU A 305 16.28 -18.75 27.73
N ASN A 306 16.22 -17.50 28.19
CA ASN A 306 15.69 -16.35 27.45
C ASN A 306 14.23 -16.53 27.00
N VAL A 307 13.36 -17.05 27.87
CA VAL A 307 11.96 -17.37 27.55
C VAL A 307 10.93 -16.53 28.29
N VAL A 308 11.33 -15.66 29.22
CA VAL A 308 10.43 -14.77 29.97
C VAL A 308 9.47 -14.01 29.04
N GLY A 309 8.16 -14.10 29.33
CA GLY A 309 7.08 -13.48 28.57
C GLY A 309 6.60 -14.26 27.35
N LYS A 310 7.27 -15.37 26.99
CA LYS A 310 6.91 -16.16 25.81
C LYS A 310 5.88 -17.25 26.15
N LYS A 311 5.00 -17.58 25.19
CA LYS A 311 3.96 -18.62 25.35
C LYS A 311 4.49 -20.01 25.02
N TYR A 312 3.92 -21.04 25.63
CA TYR A 312 4.15 -22.44 25.30
C TYR A 312 2.89 -23.27 25.52
N ASN A 313 2.70 -24.31 24.72
CA ASN A 313 1.67 -25.30 24.91
C ASN A 313 2.23 -26.45 25.74
N LEU A 314 1.57 -26.77 26.83
CA LEU A 314 1.89 -27.89 27.69
C LEU A 314 0.85 -28.98 27.48
N LYS A 315 1.35 -30.17 27.14
CA LYS A 315 0.55 -31.39 27.13
C LYS A 315 1.00 -32.34 28.24
N LEU A 316 0.06 -33.02 28.88
CA LEU A 316 0.35 -34.20 29.69
C LEU A 316 -0.23 -35.41 28.96
N TRP A 317 0.57 -36.45 28.89
CA TRP A 317 0.23 -37.71 28.28
C TRP A 317 0.31 -38.83 29.31
N GLU A 318 -0.57 -39.81 29.14
CA GLU A 318 -0.49 -41.13 29.75
C GLU A 318 0.22 -42.05 28.76
N HIS A 319 1.22 -42.79 29.24
CA HIS A 319 1.96 -43.73 28.42
C HIS A 319 1.38 -45.14 28.46
N ASP A 320 0.82 -45.54 27.32
CA ASP A 320 0.37 -46.90 27.10
C ASP A 320 1.44 -47.77 26.44
N SER A 321 1.59 -48.99 26.96
CA SER A 321 2.49 -49.97 26.36
C SER A 321 1.98 -50.47 25.01
N TRP A 322 0.65 -50.54 24.83
CA TRP A 322 -0.04 -51.03 23.63
C TRP A 322 -1.25 -50.13 23.36
N GLY A 323 -1.38 -49.60 22.12
CA GLY A 323 -2.51 -48.73 21.74
C GLY A 323 -2.15 -47.25 21.54
N GLY A 324 -0.97 -46.83 22.04
CA GLY A 324 -0.42 -45.48 21.86
C GLY A 324 -0.96 -44.47 22.88
N ASP A 325 -0.13 -43.47 23.20
CA ASP A 325 -0.28 -42.58 24.36
C ASP A 325 -1.59 -41.76 24.37
N ASP A 326 -2.16 -41.58 25.57
CA ASP A 326 -3.41 -40.86 25.79
C ASP A 326 -3.20 -39.41 26.25
N LEU A 327 -3.88 -38.45 25.61
CA LEU A 327 -3.72 -37.03 25.92
C LEU A 327 -4.61 -36.62 27.09
N LEU A 328 -4.01 -36.44 28.27
CA LEU A 328 -4.72 -36.09 29.50
C LEU A 328 -4.95 -34.59 29.68
N TYR A 329 -3.98 -33.78 29.25
CA TYR A 329 -3.99 -32.33 29.44
C TYR A 329 -3.40 -31.65 28.21
N ASN A 330 -3.98 -30.52 27.81
CA ASN A 330 -3.47 -29.73 26.69
C ASN A 330 -3.87 -28.27 26.85
N ASN A 331 -2.98 -27.42 27.36
CA ASN A 331 -3.27 -26.01 27.56
C ASN A 331 -2.06 -25.12 27.27
N THR A 332 -2.36 -23.88 26.91
CA THR A 332 -1.38 -22.84 26.65
C THR A 332 -1.04 -22.05 27.90
N HIS A 333 0.25 -21.92 28.17
CA HIS A 333 0.85 -21.22 29.31
C HIS A 333 1.81 -20.12 28.83
N THR A 334 2.24 -19.26 29.74
CA THR A 334 3.24 -18.21 29.49
C THR A 334 4.36 -18.31 30.51
N PHE A 335 5.61 -18.31 30.05
CA PHE A 335 6.79 -18.26 30.93
C PHE A 335 6.81 -16.93 31.67
N LYS A 336 6.71 -16.99 33.00
CA LYS A 336 6.87 -15.81 33.87
C LYS A 336 8.33 -15.58 34.28
N ALA A 337 9.14 -16.61 34.15
CA ALA A 337 10.58 -16.61 34.34
C ALA A 337 11.19 -17.72 33.46
N ASP A 338 12.51 -17.70 33.31
CA ASP A 338 13.26 -18.74 32.60
C ASP A 338 13.14 -20.12 33.27
N ARG A 339 12.88 -20.12 34.58
CA ARG A 339 12.43 -21.28 35.34
C ARG A 339 10.95 -21.13 35.68
N GLN A 340 10.12 -22.01 35.14
CA GLN A 340 8.66 -21.99 35.33
C GLN A 340 8.20 -23.20 36.13
N GLU A 341 7.45 -22.94 37.20
CA GLU A 341 6.78 -23.99 37.96
C GLU A 341 5.26 -23.94 37.71
N ILE A 342 4.63 -25.11 37.58
CA ILE A 342 3.18 -25.25 37.39
C ILE A 342 2.67 -26.37 38.29
N LEU A 343 1.60 -26.11 39.03
CA LEU A 343 0.88 -27.13 39.78
C LEU A 343 -0.31 -27.63 38.95
N ILE A 344 -0.41 -28.94 38.74
CA ILE A 344 -1.47 -29.57 37.95
C ILE A 344 -2.16 -30.64 38.80
N PRO A 345 -3.45 -30.48 39.14
CA PRO A 345 -4.22 -31.55 39.75
C PRO A 345 -4.50 -32.63 38.69
N LEU A 346 -4.11 -33.87 38.97
CA LEU A 346 -4.53 -35.03 38.19
C LEU A 346 -5.97 -35.34 38.58
N THR A 347 -6.92 -35.16 37.68
CA THR A 347 -8.35 -35.30 38.00
C THR A 347 -8.88 -36.70 37.68
N ASP A 348 -10.02 -37.05 38.26
CA ASP A 348 -10.72 -38.30 37.96
C ASP A 348 -11.11 -38.40 36.46
N GLU A 349 -11.31 -37.26 35.79
CA GLU A 349 -11.54 -37.20 34.35
C GLU A 349 -10.29 -37.57 33.54
N MET A 350 -9.10 -37.10 33.95
CA MET A 350 -7.84 -37.54 33.34
C MET A 350 -7.59 -39.03 33.57
N GLN A 351 -7.96 -39.54 34.74
CA GLN A 351 -7.90 -40.97 35.03
C GLN A 351 -8.78 -41.75 34.06
N THR A 352 -10.03 -41.31 33.89
CA THR A 352 -10.99 -41.94 32.98
C THR A 352 -10.47 -41.94 31.53
N ILE A 353 -9.85 -40.84 31.07
CA ILE A 353 -9.24 -40.74 29.74
C ILE A 353 -8.10 -41.76 29.58
N GLY A 354 -7.23 -41.88 30.58
CA GLY A 354 -6.13 -42.85 30.58
C GLY A 354 -6.56 -44.30 30.78
N GLU A 355 -7.75 -44.56 31.33
CA GLU A 355 -8.26 -45.93 31.57
C GLU A 355 -9.14 -46.47 30.43
N ILE A 356 -9.83 -45.61 29.67
CA ILE A 356 -10.81 -46.02 28.64
C ILE A 356 -10.27 -45.81 27.21
N GLY A 357 -9.27 -44.94 27.02
CA GLY A 357 -8.79 -44.54 25.70
C GLY A 357 -9.85 -43.78 24.88
N ILE A 358 -9.46 -43.30 23.68
CA ILE A 358 -10.26 -42.36 22.86
C ILE A 358 -10.87 -42.99 21.59
N ASP A 359 -10.84 -44.31 21.42
CA ASP A 359 -11.45 -44.98 20.25
C ASP A 359 -12.92 -45.36 20.50
N PRO A 360 -13.90 -44.73 19.83
CA PRO A 360 -15.32 -45.05 20.00
C PRO A 360 -15.74 -46.41 19.43
N ASN A 361 -14.90 -47.05 18.59
CA ASN A 361 -15.21 -48.35 17.97
C ASN A 361 -14.53 -49.54 18.66
N ASN A 362 -13.55 -49.28 19.53
CA ASN A 362 -13.00 -50.30 20.42
C ASN A 362 -12.46 -49.64 21.70
N PRO A 363 -13.35 -49.27 22.64
CA PRO A 363 -12.97 -48.64 23.90
C PRO A 363 -12.13 -49.54 24.82
N ASN A 364 -11.78 -50.76 24.38
CA ASN A 364 -11.01 -51.74 25.14
C ASN A 364 -9.64 -52.07 24.50
N TYR A 365 -9.20 -51.36 23.46
CA TYR A 365 -7.87 -51.54 22.85
C TYR A 365 -6.80 -50.68 23.58
N GLY A 366 -6.56 -51.07 24.82
CA GLY A 366 -5.65 -50.50 25.83
C GLY A 366 -6.09 -51.12 27.16
N GLU A 367 -5.41 -52.18 27.59
CA GLU A 367 -6.00 -53.19 28.47
C GLU A 367 -6.50 -52.69 29.84
N TYR A 368 -7.68 -53.21 30.20
CA TYR A 368 -8.09 -53.51 31.57
C TYR A 368 -6.98 -54.28 32.32
N TRP A 369 -6.14 -53.55 33.04
CA TRP A 369 -5.67 -54.00 34.34
C TRP A 369 -6.00 -52.90 35.35
N THR A 370 -6.86 -53.24 36.30
CA THR A 370 -7.19 -52.46 37.51
C THR A 370 -5.98 -52.40 38.47
N GLY A 371 -4.82 -51.99 37.94
CA GLY A 371 -3.51 -52.16 38.58
C GLY A 371 -2.56 -50.99 38.34
N ASN A 372 -2.90 -49.80 38.84
CA ASN A 372 -2.00 -48.75 39.38
C ASN A 372 -0.70 -48.35 38.63
N TRP A 373 -0.54 -48.65 37.34
CA TRP A 373 0.72 -48.45 36.62
C TRP A 373 0.58 -47.55 35.39
N GLN A 374 0.21 -46.27 35.59
CA GLN A 374 0.23 -45.25 34.54
C GLN A 374 1.50 -44.38 34.65
N GLU A 375 2.21 -44.19 33.53
CA GLU A 375 3.34 -43.25 33.46
C GLU A 375 2.85 -41.95 32.83
N ILE A 376 2.96 -40.85 33.58
CA ILE A 376 2.62 -39.52 33.08
C ILE A 376 3.88 -38.81 32.62
N TYR A 377 3.85 -38.22 31.43
CA TYR A 377 4.91 -37.35 30.95
C TYR A 377 4.37 -36.06 30.33
N ALA A 378 5.16 -35.00 30.49
CA ALA A 378 4.87 -33.67 29.99
C ALA A 378 5.60 -33.43 28.67
N GLU A 379 4.87 -32.92 27.68
CA GLU A 379 5.42 -32.43 26.42
C GLU A 379 5.25 -30.91 26.37
N VAL A 380 6.33 -30.18 26.13
CA VAL A 380 6.31 -28.71 26.05
C VAL A 380 6.64 -28.28 24.62
N THR A 381 5.76 -27.48 24.02
CA THR A 381 5.99 -26.84 22.73
C THR A 381 5.98 -25.33 22.90
N LEU A 382 7.09 -24.65 22.59
CA LEU A 382 7.14 -23.19 22.58
C LEU A 382 6.22 -22.64 21.47
N LEU A 383 5.32 -21.71 21.80
CA LEU A 383 4.28 -21.17 20.89
C LEU A 383 4.74 -19.96 20.07
N TYR A 384 6.05 -19.72 19.99
CA TYR A 384 6.66 -18.82 19.01
C TYR A 384 7.29 -19.65 17.89
N ILE A 385 6.42 -20.46 17.30
CA ILE A 385 6.49 -21.16 16.03
C ILE A 385 5.10 -21.75 15.91
N SER A 386 4.24 -21.01 15.21
CA SER A 386 2.95 -21.41 14.62
C SER A 386 1.87 -22.00 15.52
N THR A 387 0.66 -21.50 15.35
CA THR A 387 -0.52 -22.39 15.37
C THR A 387 -1.56 -21.88 14.39
N LYS A 388 -1.92 -22.74 13.43
CA LYS A 388 -3.16 -22.70 12.64
C LYS A 388 -4.34 -22.13 13.43
N SER A 389 -5.08 -21.23 12.81
CA SER A 389 -6.33 -20.70 13.36
C SER A 389 -7.51 -21.68 13.17
N PRO A 390 -8.52 -21.66 14.06
CA PRO A 390 -9.63 -22.61 14.06
C PRO A 390 -10.61 -22.42 12.90
N ILE A 391 -11.18 -23.53 12.45
CA ILE A 391 -12.19 -23.62 11.38
C ILE A 391 -13.57 -23.29 11.94
N ILE A 392 -14.26 -22.32 11.33
CA ILE A 392 -15.71 -22.13 11.45
C ILE A 392 -16.25 -21.80 10.05
N ASN A 393 -17.29 -22.54 9.62
CA ASN A 393 -17.98 -22.32 8.36
C ASN A 393 -18.67 -20.96 8.35
N VAL A 394 -18.42 -20.14 7.33
CA VAL A 394 -19.22 -18.96 7.03
C VAL A 394 -19.34 -18.80 5.51
N ASP A 395 -20.57 -18.55 5.07
CA ASP A 395 -21.07 -18.58 3.70
C ASP A 395 -20.52 -17.44 2.81
N ILE A 396 -20.52 -17.65 1.50
CA ILE A 396 -19.90 -16.80 0.45
C ILE A 396 -20.60 -15.43 0.30
N GLU A 397 -21.74 -15.22 0.97
CA GLU A 397 -22.53 -13.99 0.91
C GLU A 397 -22.52 -13.11 2.18
N GLU A 398 -21.66 -13.37 3.18
CA GLU A 398 -21.67 -12.56 4.41
C GLU A 398 -21.15 -11.12 4.18
N LYS A 399 -21.97 -10.12 4.52
CA LYS A 399 -21.65 -8.68 4.44
C LYS A 399 -20.55 -8.29 5.45
N PRO A 400 -19.81 -7.18 5.21
CA PRO A 400 -18.78 -6.69 6.13
C PRO A 400 -19.30 -6.51 7.56
N LYS A 401 -18.48 -6.85 8.57
CA LYS A 401 -18.82 -6.65 9.98
C LYS A 401 -19.22 -5.19 10.25
N VAL A 402 -20.38 -5.00 10.86
CA VAL A 402 -20.89 -3.70 11.33
C VAL A 402 -20.20 -3.35 12.65
N LEU A 403 -19.82 -2.08 12.79
CA LEU A 403 -19.20 -1.50 14.00
C LEU A 403 -20.17 -1.53 15.19
N ASP A 404 -19.82 -2.27 16.24
CA ASP A 404 -20.43 -2.13 17.57
C ASP A 404 -19.56 -1.21 18.42
N ASN A 405 -20.03 0.01 18.64
CA ASN A 405 -19.34 1.02 19.46
C ASN A 405 -19.75 0.85 20.93
N GLY A 406 -19.14 -0.13 21.60
CA GLY A 406 -19.17 -0.28 23.06
C GLY A 406 -18.21 0.70 23.76
N ARG A 407 -18.74 1.49 24.70
CA ARG A 407 -18.08 2.59 25.43
C ARG A 407 -17.04 2.16 26.49
N SER A 408 -16.02 3.03 26.60
CA SER A 408 -15.30 3.51 27.82
C SER A 408 -14.14 2.66 28.39
N PRO A 409 -13.25 3.19 29.27
CA PRO A 409 -12.81 4.59 29.50
C PRO A 409 -11.26 4.76 29.64
N TRP A 410 -10.80 6.03 29.58
CA TRP A 410 -9.80 6.65 30.48
C TRP A 410 -8.35 7.02 30.03
N LYS A 411 -7.99 8.26 30.41
CA LYS A 411 -6.73 9.08 30.50
C LYS A 411 -5.72 9.20 29.35
N LYS A 412 -5.60 10.46 28.89
CA LYS A 412 -4.38 11.09 28.37
C LYS A 412 -3.40 11.36 29.52
N GLU A 413 -2.19 10.82 29.42
CA GLU A 413 -0.99 11.52 29.89
C GLU A 413 -0.35 12.26 28.71
N LYS A 414 0.03 13.52 28.96
CA LYS A 414 0.65 14.43 27.99
C LYS A 414 2.07 13.97 27.66
N SER A 415 2.43 14.01 26.38
CA SER A 415 3.84 14.05 25.95
C SER A 415 3.96 14.91 24.70
N GLU A 416 5.00 15.75 24.69
CA GLU A 416 5.21 16.93 23.87
C GLU A 416 5.46 16.62 22.39
N VAL A 417 5.01 17.54 21.54
CA VAL A 417 5.11 17.48 20.08
C VAL A 417 6.41 18.15 19.63
N VAL A 418 7.33 17.38 19.05
CA VAL A 418 8.44 17.92 18.24
C VAL A 418 8.04 17.87 16.76
N LYS A 419 8.09 19.04 16.10
CA LYS A 419 7.70 19.30 14.71
C LYS A 419 8.55 18.51 13.70
N ALA A 420 7.90 17.82 12.76
CA ALA A 420 8.52 17.26 11.55
C ALA A 420 8.61 18.30 10.43
N SER A 421 9.72 18.28 9.68
CA SER A 421 10.05 19.28 8.64
C SER A 421 9.25 19.09 7.36
N SER A 422 8.85 20.21 6.77
CA SER A 422 8.09 20.32 5.51
C SER A 422 9.03 20.25 4.30
N THR A 423 8.97 19.19 3.49
CA THR A 423 9.63 19.15 2.17
C THR A 423 8.61 18.92 1.06
N CYS A 424 8.69 19.76 0.03
CA CYS A 424 7.78 19.76 -1.10
C CYS A 424 8.11 18.65 -2.11
N ILE A 425 7.33 17.58 -2.12
CA ILE A 425 7.56 16.42 -3.01
C ILE A 425 7.57 16.84 -4.50
N CYS A 426 6.72 17.80 -4.92
CA CYS A 426 6.67 18.25 -6.32
C CYS A 426 7.89 19.07 -6.75
N GLN A 427 8.56 19.76 -5.82
CA GLN A 427 9.79 20.50 -6.09
C GLN A 427 11.01 19.59 -6.06
N GLU A 428 11.05 18.62 -5.15
CA GLU A 428 12.24 17.78 -4.94
C GLU A 428 12.24 16.49 -5.77
N GLN A 429 11.08 15.89 -6.04
CA GLN A 429 11.00 14.54 -6.62
C GLN A 429 10.36 14.49 -8.02
N TYR A 430 9.54 15.47 -8.42
CA TYR A 430 8.75 15.41 -9.67
C TYR A 430 9.10 16.51 -10.68
N LYS A 431 10.40 16.75 -10.89
CA LYS A 431 10.96 17.69 -11.89
C LYS A 431 10.87 17.12 -13.32
N LEU A 432 9.65 16.96 -13.82
CA LEU A 432 9.40 16.40 -15.16
C LEU A 432 9.73 17.42 -16.26
N ILE A 433 10.17 16.91 -17.42
CA ILE A 433 10.24 17.70 -18.66
C ILE A 433 8.84 18.16 -19.06
N TRP A 434 8.73 19.36 -19.64
CA TRP A 434 7.45 20.02 -19.91
C TRP A 434 6.56 20.18 -18.67
N GLY A 435 7.09 20.00 -17.46
CA GLY A 435 6.29 19.93 -16.24
C GLY A 435 5.56 21.23 -15.89
N ASN A 436 6.00 22.36 -16.44
CA ASN A 436 5.30 23.66 -16.36
C ASN A 436 3.93 23.66 -17.07
N LYS A 437 3.69 22.71 -17.99
CA LYS A 437 2.40 22.54 -18.68
C LYS A 437 1.35 21.81 -17.83
N LEU A 438 1.78 21.20 -16.74
CA LEU A 438 0.94 20.41 -15.84
C LEU A 438 0.89 21.05 -14.46
N THR A 439 -0.15 20.74 -13.70
CA THR A 439 -0.23 21.00 -12.25
C THR A 439 0.56 19.95 -11.47
N CYS A 440 0.92 20.23 -10.21
CA CYS A 440 1.53 19.24 -9.32
C CYS A 440 0.75 17.91 -9.24
N SER A 441 -0.58 17.94 -9.14
CA SER A 441 -1.41 16.72 -9.13
C SER A 441 -1.31 15.92 -10.43
N GLN A 442 -1.25 16.59 -11.57
CA GLN A 442 -1.06 15.92 -12.87
C GLN A 442 0.34 15.34 -13.01
N ARG A 443 1.39 16.09 -12.62
CA ARG A 443 2.78 15.57 -12.59
C ARG A 443 2.89 14.34 -11.69
N LYS A 444 2.29 14.40 -10.50
CA LYS A 444 2.21 13.26 -9.57
C LYS A 444 1.53 12.06 -10.21
N LYS A 445 0.41 12.26 -10.91
CA LYS A 445 -0.30 11.17 -11.60
C LYS A 445 0.53 10.55 -12.72
N VAL A 446 1.27 11.35 -13.51
CA VAL A 446 2.20 10.82 -14.52
C VAL A 446 3.27 9.94 -13.87
N VAL A 447 3.90 10.41 -12.79
CA VAL A 447 4.91 9.62 -12.06
C VAL A 447 4.32 8.36 -11.42
N GLU A 448 3.10 8.44 -10.88
CA GLU A 448 2.37 7.31 -10.31
C GLU A 448 2.11 6.24 -11.37
N VAL A 449 1.59 6.62 -12.54
CA VAL A 449 1.36 5.69 -13.66
C VAL A 449 2.66 5.04 -14.11
N CYS A 450 3.72 5.81 -14.31
CA CYS A 450 5.01 5.25 -14.71
C CYS A 450 5.62 4.34 -13.62
N LYS A 451 5.42 4.67 -12.33
CA LYS A 451 5.79 3.81 -11.21
C LYS A 451 4.99 2.50 -11.22
N ASN A 452 3.69 2.55 -11.50
CA ASN A 452 2.84 1.35 -11.54
C ASN A 452 3.24 0.39 -12.67
N ILE A 453 3.75 0.93 -13.79
CA ILE A 453 4.13 0.12 -14.95
C ILE A 453 5.59 -0.38 -14.83
N TRP A 454 6.54 0.50 -14.51
CA TRP A 454 7.98 0.22 -14.58
C TRP A 454 8.71 0.25 -13.22
N GLY A 455 7.98 0.48 -12.13
CA GLY A 455 8.52 0.44 -10.76
C GLY A 455 9.20 1.73 -10.31
N GLU A 456 9.58 1.76 -9.04
CA GLU A 456 10.11 2.96 -8.35
C GLU A 456 11.38 3.52 -9.02
N LYS A 457 12.25 2.63 -9.52
CA LYS A 457 13.53 3.00 -10.14
C LYS A 457 13.36 3.76 -11.45
N MET A 458 12.42 3.32 -12.30
CA MET A 458 12.24 3.85 -13.65
C MET A 458 11.19 4.97 -13.73
N LYS A 459 10.47 5.26 -12.63
CA LYS A 459 9.28 6.12 -12.65
C LYS A 459 9.52 7.52 -13.22
N ILE A 460 10.68 8.14 -12.94
CA ILE A 460 10.99 9.51 -13.40
C ILE A 460 11.49 9.51 -14.84
N GLU A 461 12.32 8.54 -15.21
CA GLU A 461 12.81 8.37 -16.58
C GLU A 461 11.64 8.14 -17.53
N LYS A 462 10.80 7.14 -17.23
CA LYS A 462 9.59 6.83 -18.02
C LYS A 462 8.55 7.94 -17.98
N ALA A 463 8.43 8.68 -16.88
CA ALA A 463 7.58 9.86 -16.85
C ALA A 463 8.06 10.94 -17.82
N ASN A 464 9.37 11.20 -17.90
CA ASN A 464 9.89 12.15 -18.90
C ASN A 464 9.67 11.67 -20.33
N GLU A 465 9.87 10.39 -20.62
CA GLU A 465 9.55 9.81 -21.93
C GLU A 465 8.06 9.99 -22.28
N LEU A 466 7.16 9.68 -21.34
CA LEU A 466 5.72 9.85 -21.52
C LEU A 466 5.33 11.32 -21.73
N MET A 467 5.99 12.25 -21.04
CA MET A 467 5.77 13.69 -21.22
C MET A 467 6.15 14.16 -22.62
N ALA A 468 7.25 13.65 -23.21
CA ALA A 468 7.62 13.95 -24.59
C ALA A 468 6.59 13.38 -25.59
N ILE A 469 6.11 12.16 -25.35
CA ILE A 469 5.09 11.53 -26.19
C ILE A 469 3.77 12.31 -26.13
N MET A 470 3.31 12.69 -24.93
CA MET A 470 2.11 13.53 -24.79
C MET A 470 2.29 14.89 -25.47
N HIS A 471 3.48 15.47 -25.40
CA HIS A 471 3.77 16.72 -26.10
C HIS A 471 3.62 16.57 -27.62
N LEU A 472 4.16 15.50 -28.22
CA LEU A 472 4.01 15.19 -29.64
C LEU A 472 2.52 14.96 -30.01
N GLU A 473 1.88 14.01 -29.33
CA GLU A 473 0.53 13.54 -29.63
C GLU A 473 -0.54 14.60 -29.42
N THR A 474 -0.34 15.50 -28.46
CA THR A 474 -1.31 16.56 -28.16
C THR A 474 -0.99 17.91 -28.79
N VAL A 475 0.10 18.01 -29.56
CA VAL A 475 0.62 19.27 -30.10
C VAL A 475 0.84 20.28 -28.96
N ALA A 476 1.63 19.87 -27.96
CA ALA A 476 2.02 20.63 -26.77
C ALA A 476 0.89 21.04 -25.80
N THR A 477 -0.36 20.60 -26.02
CA THR A 477 -1.51 21.04 -25.21
C THR A 477 -1.69 20.24 -23.92
N PHE A 478 -1.20 18.99 -23.87
CA PHE A 478 -1.45 18.04 -22.77
C PHE A 478 -2.94 17.88 -22.44
N SER A 479 -3.82 18.09 -23.42
CA SER A 479 -5.25 18.07 -23.21
C SER A 479 -5.84 16.66 -23.41
N PRO A 480 -6.60 16.13 -22.43
CA PRO A 480 -7.28 14.83 -22.58
C PRO A 480 -8.42 14.89 -23.61
N SER A 481 -8.88 16.08 -24.00
CA SER A 481 -9.91 16.26 -25.02
C SER A 481 -9.33 16.59 -26.40
N LYS A 482 -8.01 16.50 -26.59
CA LYS A 482 -7.37 16.81 -27.88
C LYS A 482 -7.83 15.82 -28.94
N LYS A 483 -8.63 16.30 -29.89
CA LYS A 483 -9.08 15.54 -31.04
C LYS A 483 -8.00 15.56 -32.12
N GLY A 484 -7.58 14.38 -32.55
CA GLY A 484 -6.88 14.16 -33.81
C GLY A 484 -7.85 13.53 -34.79
N VAL A 485 -7.90 14.03 -36.01
CA VAL A 485 -8.64 13.37 -37.08
C VAL A 485 -7.65 13.16 -38.19
N SER A 486 -7.36 11.89 -38.48
CA SER A 486 -6.61 11.56 -39.69
C SER A 486 -7.40 12.01 -40.91
N LYS A 487 -6.70 12.32 -42.00
CA LYS A 487 -7.37 12.60 -43.29
C LYS A 487 -8.24 11.43 -43.77
N SER A 488 -8.05 10.20 -43.26
CA SER A 488 -8.91 9.04 -43.56
C SER A 488 -10.25 9.03 -42.81
N GLY A 489 -10.50 10.00 -41.92
CA GLY A 489 -11.70 10.07 -41.07
C GLY A 489 -11.56 9.27 -39.77
N THR A 490 -10.45 8.56 -39.56
CA THR A 490 -10.15 7.87 -38.30
C THR A 490 -9.95 8.91 -37.21
N ARG A 491 -10.71 8.73 -36.12
CA ARG A 491 -10.74 9.65 -34.99
C ARG A 491 -9.83 9.16 -33.87
N PHE A 492 -8.99 10.06 -33.40
CA PHE A 492 -8.08 9.88 -32.27
C PHE A 492 -8.35 10.91 -31.17
N ILE A 493 -8.17 10.54 -29.91
CA ILE A 493 -8.52 11.40 -28.77
C ILE A 493 -7.52 11.31 -27.62
N GLY A 494 -7.22 12.45 -27.02
CA GLY A 494 -6.59 12.54 -25.72
C GLY A 494 -5.07 12.49 -25.69
N LEU A 495 -4.53 12.20 -24.51
CA LEU A 495 -3.13 12.42 -24.13
C LEU A 495 -2.13 11.66 -24.99
N ILE A 496 -2.52 10.50 -25.51
CA ILE A 496 -1.71 9.67 -26.42
C ILE A 496 -2.47 9.29 -27.70
N GLN A 497 -3.49 10.08 -28.06
CA GLN A 497 -4.29 9.89 -29.28
C GLN A 497 -4.89 8.48 -29.42
N PHE A 498 -5.71 8.05 -28.46
CA PHE A 498 -6.42 6.77 -28.52
C PHE A 498 -7.34 6.70 -29.75
N SER A 499 -7.26 5.63 -30.52
CA SER A 499 -8.22 5.33 -31.59
C SER A 499 -9.56 4.84 -31.01
N GLU A 500 -10.63 4.87 -31.82
CA GLU A 500 -11.90 4.22 -31.45
C GLU A 500 -11.77 2.73 -31.13
N ALA A 501 -10.95 2.01 -31.90
CA ALA A 501 -10.71 0.58 -31.66
C ALA A 501 -10.01 0.38 -30.31
N THR A 502 -8.99 1.18 -30.03
CA THR A 502 -8.28 1.16 -28.74
C THR A 502 -9.23 1.48 -27.58
N ALA A 503 -10.07 2.51 -27.71
CA ALA A 503 -11.06 2.85 -26.68
C ALA A 503 -11.97 1.66 -26.35
N LYS A 504 -12.46 0.95 -27.37
CA LYS A 504 -13.27 -0.26 -27.20
C LYS A 504 -12.52 -1.37 -26.47
N THR A 505 -11.26 -1.65 -26.85
CA THR A 505 -10.44 -2.67 -26.16
C THR A 505 -10.18 -2.34 -24.69
N LEU A 506 -10.18 -1.06 -24.33
CA LEU A 506 -10.01 -0.60 -22.95
C LEU A 506 -11.33 -0.51 -22.16
N GLY A 507 -12.44 -0.98 -22.74
CA GLY A 507 -13.77 -0.98 -22.09
C GLY A 507 -14.41 0.40 -22.00
N THR A 508 -14.09 1.32 -22.92
CA THR A 508 -14.64 2.69 -22.96
C THR A 508 -15.00 3.10 -24.39
N THR A 509 -15.38 4.36 -24.59
CA THR A 509 -15.70 4.92 -25.90
C THR A 509 -14.83 6.14 -26.19
N TYR A 510 -14.69 6.46 -27.49
CA TYR A 510 -14.01 7.65 -27.97
C TYR A 510 -14.55 8.93 -27.30
N ASP A 511 -15.88 9.07 -27.22
CA ASP A 511 -16.51 10.25 -26.63
C ASP A 511 -16.34 10.31 -25.12
N SER A 512 -16.35 9.17 -24.42
CA SER A 512 -16.08 9.11 -22.98
C SER A 512 -14.63 9.51 -22.67
N LEU A 513 -13.65 9.01 -23.43
CA LEU A 513 -12.24 9.41 -23.28
C LEU A 513 -12.08 10.92 -23.43
N GLY A 514 -12.73 11.54 -24.41
CA GLY A 514 -12.65 12.99 -24.64
C GLY A 514 -13.31 13.86 -23.57
N LYS A 515 -14.16 13.29 -22.71
CA LYS A 515 -14.82 13.98 -21.58
C LYS A 515 -14.06 13.83 -20.25
N MET A 516 -13.09 12.92 -20.19
CA MET A 516 -12.31 12.66 -18.97
C MET A 516 -11.38 13.83 -18.67
N THR A 517 -11.13 14.01 -17.38
CA THR A 517 -10.02 14.84 -16.91
C THR A 517 -8.68 14.19 -17.23
N PHE A 518 -7.60 14.96 -17.13
CA PHE A 518 -6.25 14.44 -17.32
C PHE A 518 -5.98 13.24 -16.40
N ILE A 519 -6.36 13.34 -15.12
CA ILE A 519 -6.07 12.31 -14.11
C ILE A 519 -6.85 11.02 -14.41
N GLU A 520 -8.12 11.12 -14.81
CA GLU A 520 -8.94 9.95 -15.17
C GLU A 520 -8.42 9.29 -16.46
N GLN A 521 -8.07 10.08 -17.48
CA GLN A 521 -7.58 9.53 -18.74
C GLN A 521 -6.22 8.86 -18.57
N MET A 522 -5.40 9.29 -17.60
CA MET A 522 -4.15 8.64 -17.24
C MET A 522 -4.31 7.18 -16.78
N ASP A 523 -5.46 6.78 -16.24
CA ASP A 523 -5.73 5.37 -15.90
C ASP A 523 -5.88 4.51 -17.16
N TYR A 524 -6.38 5.09 -18.26
CA TYR A 524 -6.48 4.43 -19.56
C TYR A 524 -5.13 4.40 -20.27
N VAL A 525 -4.32 5.47 -20.13
CA VAL A 525 -2.92 5.48 -20.56
C VAL A 525 -2.17 4.35 -19.85
N GLU A 526 -2.36 4.17 -18.54
CA GLU A 526 -1.73 3.09 -17.78
C GLU A 526 -2.11 1.71 -18.34
N LYS A 527 -3.41 1.45 -18.51
CA LYS A 527 -3.91 0.17 -19.07
C LYS A 527 -3.33 -0.12 -20.45
N TYR A 528 -3.27 0.88 -21.32
CA TYR A 528 -2.78 0.73 -22.69
C TYR A 528 -1.28 0.42 -22.75
N LEU A 529 -0.47 1.11 -21.94
CA LEU A 529 0.98 0.96 -21.96
C LEU A 529 1.46 -0.34 -21.31
N LYS A 530 0.69 -0.95 -20.40
CA LYS A 530 1.05 -2.22 -19.75
C LYS A 530 1.21 -3.38 -20.74
N VAL A 531 0.54 -3.35 -21.89
CA VAL A 531 0.48 -4.48 -22.84
C VAL A 531 1.86 -4.91 -23.34
N ASN A 532 2.74 -3.95 -23.67
CA ASN A 532 4.09 -4.24 -24.18
C ASN A 532 5.20 -3.67 -23.28
N LYS A 533 4.92 -3.42 -21.99
CA LYS A 533 5.84 -2.68 -21.10
C LYS A 533 7.27 -3.25 -21.07
N ASP A 534 7.40 -4.58 -21.18
CA ASP A 534 8.67 -5.30 -21.09
C ASP A 534 9.48 -5.27 -22.41
N LYS A 535 8.84 -4.86 -23.51
CA LYS A 535 9.49 -4.63 -24.80
C LYS A 535 9.91 -3.17 -25.02
N MET A 536 9.50 -2.26 -24.12
CA MET A 536 9.76 -0.82 -24.23
C MET A 536 11.12 -0.41 -23.66
N ASN A 537 12.20 -0.86 -24.32
CA ASN A 537 13.58 -0.64 -23.86
C ASN A 537 14.11 0.76 -24.20
N THR A 538 13.61 1.39 -25.26
CA THR A 538 13.98 2.75 -25.67
C THR A 538 12.76 3.70 -25.64
N ILE A 539 12.99 5.01 -25.63
CA ILE A 539 11.92 6.00 -25.84
C ILE A 539 11.19 5.79 -27.18
N VAL A 540 11.89 5.27 -28.20
CA VAL A 540 11.29 4.95 -29.48
C VAL A 540 10.37 3.74 -29.35
N ASP A 541 10.74 2.70 -28.61
CA ASP A 541 9.85 1.57 -28.33
C ASP A 541 8.59 2.01 -27.57
N PHE A 542 8.73 2.97 -26.65
CA PHE A 542 7.60 3.59 -25.99
C PHE A 542 6.72 4.29 -27.02
N TYR A 543 7.28 5.11 -27.90
CA TYR A 543 6.48 5.77 -28.94
C TYR A 543 5.86 4.80 -29.95
N LEU A 544 6.55 3.70 -30.30
CA LEU A 544 6.01 2.63 -31.14
C LEU A 544 4.77 2.00 -30.52
N GLN A 545 4.66 1.94 -29.19
CA GLN A 545 3.42 1.50 -28.55
C GLN A 545 2.23 2.40 -28.92
N VAL A 546 2.46 3.67 -29.20
CA VAL A 546 1.40 4.63 -29.59
C VAL A 546 1.14 4.56 -31.09
N ILE A 547 2.20 4.63 -31.92
CA ILE A 547 2.04 4.78 -33.38
C ILE A 547 1.96 3.44 -34.15
N LYS A 548 2.66 2.40 -33.69
CA LYS A 548 2.75 1.10 -34.38
C LYS A 548 3.06 -0.05 -33.40
N PRO A 549 2.08 -0.52 -32.61
CA PRO A 549 2.32 -1.41 -31.46
C PRO A 549 3.01 -2.74 -31.80
N ASN A 550 2.84 -3.27 -33.01
CA ASN A 550 3.49 -4.51 -33.45
C ASN A 550 5.00 -4.34 -33.77
N ALA A 551 5.50 -3.10 -33.87
CA ALA A 551 6.92 -2.81 -34.07
C ALA A 551 7.69 -2.63 -32.75
N VAL A 552 7.02 -2.61 -31.59
CA VAL A 552 7.66 -2.42 -30.27
C VAL A 552 8.72 -3.50 -30.02
N GLY A 553 9.91 -3.07 -29.62
CA GLY A 553 11.12 -3.89 -29.48
C GLY A 553 12.16 -3.61 -30.56
N ASN A 554 11.80 -2.90 -31.64
CA ASN A 554 12.71 -2.52 -32.73
C ASN A 554 13.25 -1.09 -32.62
N GLY A 555 12.92 -0.35 -31.56
CA GLY A 555 13.31 1.06 -31.39
C GLY A 555 14.83 1.29 -31.31
N GLY A 556 15.61 0.24 -31.04
CA GLY A 556 17.07 0.26 -31.10
C GLY A 556 17.68 -0.03 -32.48
N ASN A 557 16.86 -0.25 -33.53
CA ASN A 557 17.33 -0.53 -34.88
C ASN A 557 16.98 0.63 -35.83
N PRO A 558 17.91 1.59 -36.07
CA PRO A 558 17.66 2.79 -36.87
C PRO A 558 17.11 2.53 -38.28
N ASN A 559 17.49 1.40 -38.89
CA ASN A 559 17.14 1.05 -40.27
C ASN A 559 15.87 0.18 -40.36
N TYR A 560 15.22 -0.12 -39.24
CA TYR A 560 13.95 -0.83 -39.26
C TYR A 560 12.87 0.03 -39.91
N ILE A 561 12.13 -0.56 -40.85
CA ILE A 561 11.07 0.12 -41.60
C ILE A 561 9.75 -0.07 -40.85
N VAL A 562 9.18 1.04 -40.36
CA VAL A 562 7.91 1.06 -39.62
C VAL A 562 6.70 1.13 -40.56
N PHE A 563 6.85 1.93 -41.62
CA PHE A 563 5.87 2.07 -42.71
C PHE A 563 6.58 1.94 -44.05
N ASP A 564 5.96 1.24 -44.99
CA ASP A 564 6.54 0.96 -46.31
C ASP A 564 5.43 1.03 -47.37
N GLU A 565 5.39 2.09 -48.16
CA GLU A 565 4.36 2.27 -49.18
C GLU A 565 4.48 1.28 -50.35
N SER A 566 5.65 0.66 -50.54
CA SER A 566 5.95 -0.23 -51.67
C SER A 566 5.32 -1.62 -51.53
N ILE A 567 4.90 -2.02 -50.33
CA ILE A 567 4.33 -3.35 -50.11
C ILE A 567 2.95 -3.50 -50.75
N ASN A 568 2.56 -4.72 -51.09
CA ASN A 568 1.23 -5.01 -51.63
C ASN A 568 0.21 -5.31 -50.52
N VAL A 569 -1.05 -4.96 -50.78
CA VAL A 569 -2.19 -5.32 -49.91
C VAL A 569 -3.15 -6.24 -50.67
N PRO A 570 -3.85 -7.17 -50.00
CA PRO A 570 -4.68 -8.18 -50.63
C PRO A 570 -5.75 -7.67 -51.61
N ASP A 571 -6.34 -6.51 -51.35
CA ASP A 571 -7.42 -5.93 -52.18
C ASP A 571 -6.96 -4.75 -53.06
N GLY A 572 -5.64 -4.63 -53.28
CA GLY A 572 -5.05 -3.65 -54.18
C GLY A 572 -5.34 -2.20 -53.77
N ASP A 573 -6.11 -1.49 -54.58
CA ASP A 573 -6.48 -0.09 -54.35
C ASP A 573 -7.79 0.08 -53.55
N GLY A 574 -8.45 -1.03 -53.18
CA GLY A 574 -9.71 -1.05 -52.43
C GLY A 574 -10.95 -0.76 -53.26
N SER A 575 -10.84 -0.59 -54.58
CA SER A 575 -11.97 -0.26 -55.48
C SER A 575 -13.08 -1.31 -55.49
N LYS A 576 -12.72 -2.57 -55.21
CA LYS A 576 -13.67 -3.70 -55.14
C LYS A 576 -14.18 -3.99 -53.72
N THR A 577 -13.73 -3.24 -52.73
CA THR A 577 -14.04 -3.43 -51.31
C THR A 577 -15.00 -2.34 -50.84
N ASN A 578 -16.00 -2.65 -50.01
CA ASN A 578 -16.93 -1.63 -49.51
C ASN A 578 -16.30 -0.70 -48.44
N SER A 579 -16.92 0.45 -48.16
CA SER A 579 -16.37 1.49 -47.26
C SER A 579 -16.11 1.00 -45.83
N GLU A 580 -17.02 0.18 -45.28
CA GLU A 580 -16.88 -0.36 -43.93
C GLU A 580 -15.68 -1.31 -43.85
N GLN A 581 -15.54 -2.20 -44.82
CA GLN A 581 -14.43 -3.14 -44.89
C GLN A 581 -13.11 -2.40 -45.09
N ARG A 582 -13.05 -1.36 -45.92
CA ARG A 582 -11.83 -0.53 -46.04
C ARG A 582 -11.46 0.15 -44.73
N SER A 583 -12.45 0.61 -43.96
CA SER A 583 -12.24 1.23 -42.64
C SER A 583 -11.71 0.24 -41.60
N LYS A 584 -12.03 -1.05 -41.74
CA LYS A 584 -11.43 -2.14 -40.95
C LYS A 584 -10.03 -2.49 -41.45
N ASN A 585 -9.87 -2.70 -42.75
CA ASN A 585 -8.59 -3.07 -43.38
C ASN A 585 -7.48 -2.09 -43.03
N ILE A 586 -7.73 -0.78 -43.11
CA ILE A 586 -6.71 0.27 -42.89
C ILE A 586 -6.08 0.26 -41.49
N GLN A 587 -6.71 -0.40 -40.51
CA GLN A 587 -6.19 -0.54 -39.14
C GLN A 587 -5.38 -1.82 -38.94
N ASN A 588 -5.35 -2.72 -39.92
CA ASN A 588 -4.71 -4.03 -39.85
C ASN A 588 -3.50 -4.13 -40.79
N GLU A 589 -2.63 -5.08 -40.52
CA GLU A 589 -1.57 -5.46 -41.47
C GLU A 589 -2.17 -6.18 -42.69
N PRO A 590 -1.62 -5.96 -43.91
CA PRO A 590 -0.50 -5.07 -44.25
C PRO A 590 -0.89 -3.60 -44.53
N TRP A 591 -2.17 -3.24 -44.51
CA TRP A 591 -2.63 -1.89 -44.91
C TRP A 591 -2.06 -0.78 -44.02
N VAL A 592 -2.01 -0.96 -42.70
CA VAL A 592 -1.44 0.04 -41.79
C VAL A 592 0.04 0.32 -42.09
N THR A 593 0.80 -0.69 -42.53
CA THR A 593 2.19 -0.52 -43.01
C THR A 593 2.24 0.23 -44.34
N LYS A 594 1.41 -0.16 -45.32
CA LYS A 594 1.38 0.46 -46.65
C LYS A 594 0.98 1.93 -46.63
N TYR A 595 -0.03 2.28 -45.83
CA TYR A 595 -0.64 3.61 -45.86
C TYR A 595 -0.18 4.52 -44.72
N GLY A 596 0.62 4.02 -43.77
CA GLY A 596 1.09 4.77 -42.62
C GLY A 596 2.08 5.88 -42.96
N TYR A 597 3.01 5.67 -43.91
CA TYR A 597 3.99 6.66 -44.36
C TYR A 597 3.32 8.00 -44.74
N ALA A 598 2.43 7.97 -45.73
CA ALA A 598 1.71 9.15 -46.21
C ALA A 598 0.67 9.73 -45.22
N SER A 599 0.44 9.06 -44.09
CA SER A 599 -0.44 9.53 -43.03
C SER A 599 0.32 10.25 -41.92
N ASN A 600 1.65 10.11 -41.87
CA ASN A 600 2.51 10.67 -40.83
C ASN A 600 3.64 11.54 -41.42
N PRO A 601 3.31 12.68 -42.07
CA PRO A 601 4.31 13.55 -42.70
C PRO A 601 5.31 14.19 -41.72
N THR A 602 5.07 14.10 -40.41
CA THR A 602 6.01 14.51 -39.36
C THR A 602 7.34 13.75 -39.45
N PHE A 603 7.30 12.48 -39.87
CA PHE A 603 8.48 11.63 -39.99
C PHE A 603 9.02 11.55 -41.42
N MET A 604 8.79 12.57 -42.25
CA MET A 604 9.37 12.66 -43.60
C MET A 604 10.61 13.56 -43.54
N LEU A 605 11.76 12.97 -43.20
CA LEU A 605 13.01 13.71 -42.98
C LEU A 605 14.03 13.50 -44.12
N GLU A 606 13.76 12.60 -45.06
CA GLU A 606 14.61 12.36 -46.22
C GLU A 606 14.49 13.49 -47.25
N LYS A 607 15.53 13.66 -48.06
CA LYS A 607 15.58 14.70 -49.09
C LYS A 607 14.59 14.36 -50.20
N GLY A 608 13.59 15.23 -50.40
CA GLY A 608 12.60 15.09 -51.47
C GLY A 608 11.20 14.74 -50.96
N GLU A 609 11.08 14.30 -49.72
CA GLU A 609 9.78 13.87 -49.17
C GLU A 609 8.84 15.04 -48.84
N LYS A 610 9.37 16.24 -48.61
CA LYS A 610 8.56 17.45 -48.38
C LYS A 610 8.00 18.07 -49.67
N VAL A 611 7.88 17.28 -50.74
CA VAL A 611 7.23 17.64 -52.00
C VAL A 611 5.85 16.99 -52.05
N LYS A 612 4.82 17.74 -52.45
CA LYS A 612 3.47 17.19 -52.62
C LYS A 612 3.38 16.41 -53.93
N ARG A 613 2.78 15.23 -53.88
CA ARG A 613 2.40 14.44 -55.06
C ARG A 613 0.94 14.04 -55.01
N LYS A 614 0.37 13.78 -56.19
CA LYS A 614 -0.95 13.18 -56.33
C LYS A 614 -0.89 11.71 -55.90
N ARG A 615 -1.70 11.34 -54.90
CA ARG A 615 -1.72 10.00 -54.28
C ARG A 615 -3.14 9.49 -54.16
N TRP A 616 -3.35 8.22 -54.48
CA TRP A 616 -4.60 7.51 -54.23
C TRP A 616 -4.83 7.28 -52.73
N VAL A 617 -6.00 7.66 -52.22
CA VAL A 617 -6.39 7.47 -50.82
C VAL A 617 -7.34 6.28 -50.69
N TYR A 618 -6.80 5.18 -50.16
CA TYR A 618 -7.53 3.92 -50.02
C TYR A 618 -8.88 4.01 -49.30
N SER A 619 -9.00 4.71 -48.16
CA SER A 619 -10.29 4.71 -47.46
C SER A 619 -11.41 5.44 -48.21
N ARG A 620 -11.07 6.59 -48.82
CA ARG A 620 -12.02 7.51 -49.49
C ARG A 620 -12.15 7.30 -50.99
N GLN A 621 -11.27 6.51 -51.60
CA GLN A 621 -11.30 6.21 -53.04
C GLN A 621 -11.22 7.47 -53.90
N ILE A 622 -10.35 8.41 -53.52
CA ILE A 622 -10.08 9.66 -54.24
C ILE A 622 -8.58 9.94 -54.30
N TYR A 623 -8.17 10.73 -55.30
CA TYR A 623 -6.81 11.27 -55.34
C TYR A 623 -6.68 12.52 -54.48
N GLU A 624 -5.59 12.64 -53.74
CA GLU A 624 -5.23 13.82 -52.95
C GLU A 624 -3.78 14.22 -53.14
N GLU A 625 -3.49 15.50 -52.93
CA GLU A 625 -2.12 15.97 -52.79
C GLU A 625 -1.59 15.70 -51.38
N ARG A 626 -0.50 14.94 -51.29
CA ARG A 626 0.17 14.61 -50.03
C ARG A 626 1.68 14.74 -50.18
N TYR A 627 2.33 15.15 -49.10
CA TYR A 627 3.79 15.07 -49.00
C TYR A 627 4.24 13.60 -49.10
N GLY A 628 5.45 13.41 -49.60
CA GLY A 628 6.15 12.14 -49.71
C GLY A 628 6.40 11.72 -51.15
N GLU A 629 7.22 10.70 -51.34
CA GLU A 629 7.57 10.15 -52.65
C GLU A 629 6.89 8.80 -52.92
N PRO A 630 6.74 8.38 -54.19
CA PRO A 630 6.22 7.06 -54.52
C PRO A 630 7.08 5.95 -53.90
N GLY A 631 6.46 5.05 -53.13
CA GLY A 631 7.19 3.96 -52.45
C GLY A 631 7.98 4.39 -51.22
N GLY A 632 7.75 5.62 -50.71
CA GLY A 632 8.42 6.14 -49.52
C GLY A 632 8.21 5.28 -48.27
N LYS A 633 9.15 5.41 -47.34
CA LYS A 633 9.28 4.59 -46.14
C LYS A 633 9.44 5.48 -44.92
N THR A 634 9.06 4.97 -43.75
CA THR A 634 9.38 5.61 -42.47
C THR A 634 10.30 4.69 -41.69
N TYR A 635 11.47 5.19 -41.33
CA TYR A 635 12.46 4.46 -40.56
C TYR A 635 12.46 4.86 -39.08
N ILE A 636 12.98 3.97 -38.24
CA ILE A 636 13.16 4.25 -36.80
C ILE A 636 14.04 5.48 -36.56
N TRP A 637 15.07 5.73 -37.36
CA TRP A 637 15.92 6.92 -37.18
C TRP A 637 15.14 8.24 -37.33
N GLU A 638 14.10 8.27 -38.16
CA GLU A 638 13.25 9.47 -38.34
C GLU A 638 12.36 9.70 -37.13
N ILE A 639 11.74 8.63 -36.64
CA ILE A 639 10.93 8.64 -35.42
C ILE A 639 11.79 9.03 -34.22
N GLU A 640 12.98 8.44 -34.11
CA GLU A 640 13.94 8.75 -33.06
C GLU A 640 14.31 10.23 -33.08
N LYS A 641 14.63 10.76 -34.26
CA LYS A 641 14.99 12.18 -34.43
C LYS A 641 13.85 13.10 -34.00
N VAL A 642 12.61 12.85 -34.43
CA VAL A 642 11.46 13.67 -34.01
C VAL A 642 11.22 13.55 -32.50
N VAL A 643 11.10 12.33 -31.97
CA VAL A 643 10.77 12.11 -30.56
C VAL A 643 11.87 12.64 -29.63
N LYS A 644 13.15 12.40 -29.95
CA LYS A 644 14.27 12.87 -29.13
C LYS A 644 14.58 14.34 -29.36
N ASP A 645 14.78 14.77 -30.61
CA ASP A 645 15.34 16.09 -30.89
C ASP A 645 14.28 17.20 -30.86
N GLU A 646 13.03 16.91 -31.23
CA GLU A 646 11.96 17.92 -31.29
C GLU A 646 11.07 17.93 -30.03
N HIS A 647 11.05 16.83 -29.25
CA HIS A 647 10.15 16.72 -28.10
C HIS A 647 10.83 16.40 -26.77
N PHE A 648 11.79 15.48 -26.72
CA PHE A 648 12.46 15.16 -25.46
C PHE A 648 13.51 16.22 -25.07
N LYS A 649 14.51 16.47 -25.92
CA LYS A 649 15.60 17.43 -25.67
C LYS A 649 15.11 18.86 -25.43
N PRO A 650 14.13 19.40 -26.18
CA PRO A 650 13.56 20.70 -25.86
C PRO A 650 12.83 20.69 -24.51
N GLY A 651 12.18 19.57 -24.17
CA GLY A 651 11.53 19.39 -22.88
C GLY A 651 12.49 19.40 -21.70
N GLU A 652 13.73 18.95 -21.88
CA GLU A 652 14.76 19.02 -20.83
C GLU A 652 15.11 20.46 -20.45
N LYS A 653 15.06 21.38 -21.41
CA LYS A 653 15.23 22.83 -21.18
C LYS A 653 14.01 23.45 -20.48
N GLU A 654 12.86 22.84 -20.67
CA GLU A 654 11.55 23.21 -20.09
C GLU A 654 11.20 22.32 -18.88
N ARG A 655 12.23 21.74 -18.25
CA ARG A 655 12.08 20.96 -17.03
C ARG A 655 11.49 21.85 -15.94
N TYR A 656 10.55 21.30 -15.18
CA TYR A 656 9.97 22.02 -14.07
C TYR A 656 11.04 22.40 -13.05
N ILE A 657 11.30 23.70 -12.94
CA ILE A 657 12.20 24.35 -11.97
C ILE A 657 11.44 25.26 -11.01
N GLY A 658 10.10 25.19 -11.01
CA GLY A 658 9.24 26.03 -10.20
C GLY A 658 9.39 25.82 -8.69
N ASN A 659 9.09 26.87 -7.93
CA ASN A 659 8.91 26.78 -6.49
C ASN A 659 7.61 26.01 -6.18
N CYS A 660 7.61 25.31 -5.05
CA CYS A 660 6.49 24.49 -4.61
C CYS A 660 5.10 25.14 -4.82
N GLU A 661 4.31 24.59 -5.74
CA GLU A 661 2.87 24.90 -5.93
C GLU A 661 2.00 24.48 -4.73
N ASP A 662 2.60 23.80 -3.75
CA ASP A 662 2.04 23.49 -2.43
C ASP A 662 2.73 24.29 -1.30
N LYS A 663 3.02 25.58 -1.52
CA LYS A 663 3.01 26.53 -0.40
C LYS A 663 1.61 27.12 -0.30
N PRO A 664 0.88 26.88 0.81
CA PRO A 664 -0.20 27.78 1.18
C PRO A 664 0.43 29.17 1.28
N GLU A 665 -0.05 30.14 0.51
CA GLU A 665 0.22 31.53 0.85
C GLU A 665 -0.23 31.76 2.30
N GLU A 666 0.74 32.10 3.14
CA GLU A 666 0.53 32.37 4.55
C GLU A 666 -0.37 33.60 4.71
N LYS A 667 -1.54 33.36 5.30
CA LYS A 667 -1.85 34.04 6.56
C LYS A 667 -1.99 32.95 7.60
N LYS A 668 -1.15 33.00 8.65
CA LYS A 668 -1.14 32.03 9.75
C LYS A 668 -2.57 31.82 10.27
N LYS A 669 -3.15 30.65 9.97
CA LYS A 669 -4.33 30.13 10.67
C LYS A 669 -3.86 29.20 11.79
N PRO A 670 -4.46 29.28 12.98
CA PRO A 670 -4.00 28.56 14.15
C PRO A 670 -4.15 27.03 13.99
N ASN A 671 -3.21 26.34 14.63
CA ASN A 671 -2.86 24.93 14.43
C ASN A 671 -3.93 23.95 14.97
N GLY A 672 -4.73 23.38 14.09
CA GLY A 672 -5.67 22.27 14.35
C GLY A 672 -6.71 22.20 13.24
N LYS A 673 -7.13 20.99 12.79
CA LYS A 673 -8.24 20.88 11.83
C LYS A 673 -9.50 21.46 12.48
N ARG A 674 -9.89 22.67 12.06
CA ARG A 674 -11.09 23.37 12.51
C ARG A 674 -12.30 22.74 11.82
N ALA A 675 -13.32 22.34 12.57
CA ALA A 675 -14.60 21.85 12.04
C ALA A 675 -14.44 20.91 10.81
N PRO A 676 -14.07 19.62 10.98
CA PRO A 676 -13.63 18.73 9.89
C PRO A 676 -14.60 18.59 8.69
N TRP A 677 -15.88 18.83 8.88
CA TRP A 677 -16.89 18.85 7.81
C TRP A 677 -16.67 19.98 6.79
N MET A 678 -15.93 21.04 7.16
CA MET A 678 -15.57 22.13 6.26
C MET A 678 -14.64 21.69 5.13
N ASP A 679 -13.70 20.79 5.40
CA ASP A 679 -12.80 20.25 4.37
C ASP A 679 -13.61 19.54 3.28
N ILE A 680 -14.64 18.79 3.68
CA ILE A 680 -15.55 18.07 2.78
C ILE A 680 -16.43 19.05 2.01
N ALA A 681 -17.02 20.03 2.70
CA ALA A 681 -17.87 21.04 2.07
C ALA A 681 -17.10 21.85 1.01
N ILE A 682 -15.85 22.24 1.30
CA ILE A 682 -14.98 22.97 0.37
C ILE A 682 -14.61 22.08 -0.81
N GLN A 683 -14.25 20.82 -0.57
CA GLN A 683 -13.90 19.88 -1.62
C GLN A 683 -15.06 19.68 -2.61
N ILE A 684 -16.28 19.51 -2.10
CA ILE A 684 -17.48 19.40 -2.95
C ILE A 684 -17.72 20.69 -3.72
N ALA A 685 -17.58 21.86 -3.09
CA ALA A 685 -17.74 23.14 -3.78
C ALA A 685 -16.77 23.27 -4.97
N LYS A 686 -15.51 22.85 -4.80
CA LYS A 686 -14.49 22.80 -5.86
C LYS A 686 -14.84 21.82 -6.97
N GLU A 687 -15.43 20.68 -6.63
CA GLU A 687 -15.87 19.67 -7.61
C GLU A 687 -17.05 20.17 -8.44
N MET A 688 -18.01 20.85 -7.80
CA MET A 688 -19.20 21.36 -8.47
C MET A 688 -18.92 22.58 -9.32
N LYS A 689 -17.85 23.34 -9.07
CA LYS A 689 -17.39 24.48 -9.91
C LYS A 689 -18.47 25.52 -10.23
N GLY A 690 -19.44 25.72 -9.33
CA GLY A 690 -20.56 26.63 -9.56
C GLY A 690 -21.68 26.07 -10.47
N CYS A 691 -21.72 24.75 -10.69
CA CYS A 691 -22.82 24.07 -11.37
C CYS A 691 -24.14 24.30 -10.61
N SER A 692 -25.18 24.71 -11.34
CA SER A 692 -26.52 24.99 -10.80
C SER A 692 -27.33 23.71 -10.60
N GLU A 693 -28.22 23.71 -9.62
CA GLU A 693 -29.01 22.56 -9.15
C GLU A 693 -29.89 21.89 -10.22
N ASP A 694 -30.18 22.58 -11.32
CA ASP A 694 -30.93 22.08 -12.48
C ASP A 694 -30.05 21.34 -13.50
N LYS A 695 -28.74 21.26 -13.27
CA LYS A 695 -27.76 20.67 -14.19
C LYS A 695 -26.93 19.59 -13.51
N GLU A 696 -26.51 18.59 -14.27
CA GLU A 696 -25.56 17.59 -13.79
C GLU A 696 -24.13 18.16 -13.70
N PRO A 697 -23.32 17.76 -12.70
CA PRO A 697 -23.61 16.74 -11.68
C PRO A 697 -24.39 17.25 -10.45
N MET A 698 -24.71 18.55 -10.38
CA MET A 698 -25.28 19.15 -9.18
C MET A 698 -26.72 18.66 -8.92
N TYR A 699 -27.53 18.44 -9.96
CA TYR A 699 -28.88 17.90 -9.84
C TYR A 699 -28.88 16.56 -9.08
N SER A 700 -28.13 15.56 -9.58
CA SER A 700 -28.03 14.26 -8.92
C SER A 700 -27.40 14.35 -7.51
N LYS A 701 -26.41 15.22 -7.32
CA LYS A 701 -25.77 15.42 -6.01
C LYS A 701 -26.71 16.06 -4.99
N ALA A 702 -27.39 17.14 -5.34
CA ALA A 702 -28.36 17.82 -4.48
C ALA A 702 -29.51 16.88 -4.09
N LYS A 703 -30.02 16.10 -5.05
CA LYS A 703 -30.98 15.02 -4.81
C LYS A 703 -30.44 14.00 -3.79
N SER A 704 -29.18 13.57 -3.91
CA SER A 704 -28.58 12.63 -2.96
C SER A 704 -28.51 13.20 -1.53
N TYR A 705 -28.28 14.50 -1.37
CA TYR A 705 -28.29 15.15 -0.05
C TYR A 705 -29.70 15.18 0.55
N LEU A 706 -30.72 15.47 -0.25
CA LEU A 706 -32.12 15.40 0.18
C LEU A 706 -32.48 13.97 0.61
N ARG A 707 -32.11 12.96 -0.18
CA ARG A 707 -32.36 11.54 0.16
C ARG A 707 -31.66 11.11 1.44
N TYR A 708 -30.45 11.63 1.72
CA TYR A 708 -29.76 11.39 2.99
C TYR A 708 -30.56 11.87 4.21
N CYS A 709 -31.38 12.91 4.04
CA CYS A 709 -32.26 13.44 5.06
C CYS A 709 -33.70 12.89 4.97
N ASN A 710 -33.88 11.74 4.31
CA ASN A 710 -35.19 11.12 4.05
C ASN A 710 -36.19 12.06 3.34
N ASN A 711 -35.70 13.02 2.55
CA ASN A 711 -36.52 13.90 1.75
C ASN A 711 -36.57 13.40 0.30
N SER A 712 -37.78 13.08 -0.18
CA SER A 712 -38.05 12.55 -1.53
C SER A 712 -38.30 13.61 -2.61
N PHE A 713 -38.33 14.89 -2.24
CA PHE A 713 -38.49 15.99 -3.19
C PHE A 713 -37.23 16.20 -4.04
N GLU A 714 -37.36 16.99 -5.10
CA GLU A 714 -36.29 17.28 -6.05
C GLU A 714 -35.72 18.67 -5.76
N PRO A 715 -34.43 18.92 -6.06
CA PRO A 715 -33.78 20.19 -5.73
C PRO A 715 -34.36 21.42 -6.47
N THR A 716 -35.23 21.19 -7.46
CA THR A 716 -35.96 22.21 -8.21
C THR A 716 -37.30 22.59 -7.57
N ASP A 717 -37.73 21.90 -6.51
CA ASP A 717 -38.93 22.22 -5.75
C ASP A 717 -38.67 23.42 -4.83
N GLY A 718 -39.37 24.52 -5.06
CA GLY A 718 -39.18 25.79 -4.34
C GLY A 718 -39.74 25.81 -2.91
N GLU A 719 -40.43 24.77 -2.48
CA GLU A 719 -41.00 24.64 -1.13
C GLU A 719 -40.30 23.56 -0.32
N ASP A 720 -40.22 22.34 -0.84
CA ASP A 720 -39.71 21.16 -0.13
C ASP A 720 -38.38 20.61 -0.69
N GLY A 721 -37.95 21.11 -1.86
CA GLY A 721 -36.66 20.87 -2.50
C GLY A 721 -35.44 21.69 -2.04
N PRO A 722 -35.52 22.70 -1.13
CA PRO A 722 -34.31 23.40 -0.68
C PRO A 722 -33.32 22.46 0.03
N TRP A 723 -32.12 22.33 -0.53
CA TRP A 723 -31.12 21.35 -0.08
C TRP A 723 -29.97 21.94 0.75
N CYS A 724 -30.10 23.19 1.23
CA CYS A 724 -29.06 23.87 2.04
C CYS A 724 -28.71 23.09 3.31
N ALA A 725 -29.69 22.78 4.16
CA ALA A 725 -29.46 22.00 5.38
C ALA A 725 -29.19 20.52 5.11
N ALA A 726 -29.72 19.99 4.00
CA ALA A 726 -29.48 18.62 3.58
C ALA A 726 -27.99 18.40 3.22
N PHE A 727 -27.40 19.33 2.45
CA PHE A 727 -25.97 19.36 2.16
C PHE A 727 -25.14 19.41 3.45
N MET A 728 -25.50 20.29 4.39
CA MET A 728 -24.77 20.43 5.66
C MET A 728 -24.86 19.16 6.53
N ASN A 729 -26.04 18.54 6.63
CA ASN A 729 -26.18 17.28 7.37
C ASN A 729 -25.39 16.14 6.71
N TRP A 730 -25.34 16.11 5.38
CA TRP A 730 -24.54 15.13 4.64
C TRP A 730 -23.05 15.29 4.92
N THR A 731 -22.50 16.52 4.89
CA THR A 731 -21.07 16.78 5.13
C THR A 731 -20.67 16.49 6.58
N ILE A 732 -21.51 16.83 7.56
CA ILE A 732 -21.30 16.47 8.96
C ILE A 732 -21.34 14.94 9.14
N GLY A 733 -22.24 14.27 8.44
CA GLY A 733 -22.37 12.80 8.47
C GLY A 733 -21.11 12.07 7.99
N GLN A 734 -20.37 12.63 7.02
CA GLN A 734 -19.13 12.02 6.51
C GLN A 734 -17.98 12.00 7.53
N VAL A 735 -18.03 12.86 8.54
CA VAL A 735 -17.02 12.94 9.63
C VAL A 735 -17.57 12.48 10.98
N SER A 736 -18.71 11.79 10.97
CA SER A 736 -19.30 11.08 12.12
C SER A 736 -19.65 11.95 13.34
N TYR A 737 -19.98 13.23 13.14
CA TYR A 737 -20.51 14.10 14.21
C TYR A 737 -22.05 14.06 14.27
N SER A 738 -22.62 14.40 15.42
CA SER A 738 -24.07 14.45 15.63
C SER A 738 -24.75 15.49 14.75
N HIS A 739 -25.84 15.10 14.11
CA HIS A 739 -26.62 15.96 13.21
C HIS A 739 -28.06 15.45 13.13
N ALA A 740 -28.99 16.31 12.73
CA ALA A 740 -30.42 16.04 12.75
C ALA A 740 -30.91 15.12 11.61
N LYS A 741 -30.11 14.90 10.56
CA LYS A 741 -30.52 14.27 9.30
C LYS A 741 -31.81 14.90 8.74
N SER A 742 -31.89 16.23 8.80
CA SER A 742 -33.05 17.00 8.34
C SER A 742 -32.67 17.99 7.26
N ALA A 743 -33.54 18.15 6.26
CA ALA A 743 -33.42 19.18 5.23
C ALA A 743 -33.96 20.54 5.69
N ALA A 744 -34.53 20.64 6.89
CA ALA A 744 -35.06 21.90 7.42
C ALA A 744 -33.94 22.84 7.89
N SER A 745 -33.87 24.04 7.32
CA SER A 745 -32.87 25.07 7.71
C SER A 745 -32.99 25.58 9.14
N LEU A 746 -34.16 25.39 9.77
CA LEU A 746 -34.43 25.74 11.16
C LEU A 746 -34.31 24.53 12.11
N ALA A 747 -33.81 23.38 11.65
CA ALA A 747 -33.64 22.19 12.49
C ALA A 747 -32.87 22.42 13.80
N PRO A 748 -31.87 23.32 13.89
CA PRO A 748 -31.24 23.63 15.18
C PRO A 748 -32.18 24.26 16.23
N LEU A 749 -33.33 24.79 15.81
CA LEU A 749 -34.33 25.42 16.69
C LEU A 749 -35.48 24.47 17.07
N ASP A 750 -35.53 23.30 16.42
CA ASP A 750 -36.60 22.34 16.63
C ASP A 750 -36.45 21.63 17.98
N ALA A 751 -37.57 21.32 18.64
CA ALA A 751 -37.57 20.72 19.98
C ALA A 751 -36.94 19.31 20.03
N VAL A 752 -36.91 18.59 18.90
CA VAL A 752 -36.39 17.22 18.80
C VAL A 752 -35.07 17.21 18.03
N ALA A 753 -35.08 17.72 16.79
CA ALA A 753 -33.89 17.78 15.94
C ALA A 753 -32.81 18.73 16.50
N GLY A 754 -33.21 19.79 17.20
CA GLY A 754 -32.31 20.75 17.84
C GLY A 754 -31.44 20.12 18.94
N LYS A 755 -31.87 19.00 19.55
CA LYS A 755 -31.09 18.27 20.57
C LYS A 755 -29.76 17.72 20.04
N LYS A 756 -29.57 17.66 18.73
CA LYS A 756 -28.31 17.25 18.08
C LYS A 756 -27.30 18.40 17.97
N TYR A 757 -27.71 19.61 18.32
CA TYR A 757 -26.89 20.81 18.24
C TYR A 757 -26.82 21.52 19.59
N LYS A 758 -25.77 22.32 19.79
CA LYS A 758 -25.69 23.29 20.87
C LYS A 758 -25.44 24.68 20.31
N GLU A 759 -26.11 25.66 20.89
CA GLU A 759 -25.92 27.06 20.56
C GLU A 759 -24.62 27.59 21.16
N ILE A 760 -23.92 28.44 20.41
CA ILE A 760 -22.70 29.11 20.84
C ILE A 760 -22.86 30.63 20.74
N LYS A 761 -22.36 31.35 21.75
CA LYS A 761 -22.46 32.82 21.79
C LYS A 761 -21.48 33.51 20.85
N LYS A 762 -20.29 32.93 20.67
CA LYS A 762 -19.22 33.48 19.85
C LYS A 762 -19.07 32.63 18.59
N PRO A 763 -19.17 33.20 17.38
CA PRO A 763 -19.07 32.45 16.14
C PRO A 763 -17.67 31.84 15.96
N ILE A 764 -17.63 30.63 15.43
CA ILE A 764 -16.40 29.89 15.13
C ILE A 764 -16.45 29.36 13.70
N TYR A 765 -15.29 29.14 13.10
CA TYR A 765 -15.20 28.53 11.78
C TYR A 765 -15.91 27.18 11.74
N GLY A 766 -16.70 26.98 10.68
CA GLY A 766 -17.51 25.80 10.45
C GLY A 766 -18.77 25.69 11.30
N CYS A 767 -19.09 26.66 12.18
CA CYS A 767 -20.38 26.62 12.86
C CYS A 767 -21.53 26.79 11.87
N ILE A 768 -22.67 26.19 12.20
CA ILE A 768 -23.94 26.31 11.49
C ILE A 768 -24.53 27.67 11.83
N VAL A 769 -24.67 28.55 10.85
CA VAL A 769 -25.31 29.85 11.03
C VAL A 769 -26.77 29.72 10.61
N VAL A 770 -27.71 30.11 11.48
CA VAL A 770 -29.15 30.01 11.22
C VAL A 770 -29.74 31.39 11.01
N TYR A 771 -30.35 31.59 9.85
CA TYR A 771 -31.15 32.75 9.52
C TYR A 771 -32.63 32.35 9.48
N LYS A 772 -33.49 33.14 10.13
CA LYS A 772 -34.94 32.91 10.18
C LYS A 772 -35.71 34.10 9.60
N HIS A 773 -36.74 33.85 8.82
CA HIS A 773 -37.62 34.90 8.32
C HIS A 773 -38.49 35.49 9.44
N LYS A 774 -38.64 36.82 9.51
CA LYS A 774 -39.40 37.49 10.59
C LYS A 774 -40.87 37.04 10.70
N THR A 775 -41.52 36.77 9.57
CA THR A 775 -42.97 36.50 9.50
C THR A 775 -43.33 35.17 8.83
N LYS A 776 -42.35 34.30 8.54
CA LYS A 776 -42.57 33.02 7.85
C LYS A 776 -41.74 31.94 8.53
N TRP A 777 -42.18 30.71 8.39
CA TRP A 777 -41.54 29.48 8.86
C TRP A 777 -40.32 29.07 8.00
N LYS A 778 -39.94 29.91 7.00
CA LYS A 778 -38.77 29.72 6.13
C LYS A 778 -37.49 30.29 6.74
N GLY A 779 -36.36 29.63 6.49
CA GLY A 779 -35.03 30.02 6.96
C GLY A 779 -33.95 29.95 5.89
N HIS A 780 -32.70 30.05 6.30
CA HIS A 780 -31.53 29.63 5.53
C HIS A 780 -30.40 29.28 6.49
N THR A 781 -29.52 28.37 6.07
CA THR A 781 -28.37 28.00 6.87
C THR A 781 -27.17 27.67 5.99
N GLY A 782 -25.98 27.93 6.52
CA GLY A 782 -24.69 27.68 5.89
C GLY A 782 -23.59 27.57 6.95
N PHE A 783 -22.43 27.06 6.56
CA PHE A 783 -21.28 26.99 7.44
C PHE A 783 -20.49 28.30 7.43
N LEU A 784 -20.13 28.79 8.61
CA LEU A 784 -19.32 30.00 8.73
C LEU A 784 -17.89 29.75 8.24
N TYR A 785 -17.46 30.47 7.21
CA TYR A 785 -16.10 30.40 6.69
C TYR A 785 -15.21 31.57 7.17
N GLY A 786 -15.82 32.73 7.41
CA GLY A 786 -15.11 33.94 7.82
C GLY A 786 -16.02 35.16 7.83
N MET A 787 -15.42 36.35 7.79
CA MET A 787 -16.15 37.62 7.72
C MET A 787 -15.59 38.52 6.62
N THR A 788 -16.39 39.45 6.12
CA THR A 788 -15.89 40.56 5.30
C THR A 788 -15.27 41.64 6.19
N LYS A 789 -14.42 42.50 5.61
CA LYS A 789 -13.94 43.71 6.30
C LYS A 789 -15.07 44.61 6.83
N SER A 790 -16.25 44.56 6.20
CA SER A 790 -17.45 45.28 6.61
C SER A 790 -18.27 44.57 7.70
N GLY A 791 -17.78 43.46 8.25
CA GLY A 791 -18.44 42.71 9.33
C GLY A 791 -19.56 41.75 8.89
N ASN A 792 -19.73 41.48 7.59
CA ASN A 792 -20.70 40.48 7.13
C ASN A 792 -20.13 39.07 7.29
N TYR A 793 -20.93 38.11 7.72
CA TYR A 793 -20.54 36.70 7.74
C TYR A 793 -20.43 36.15 6.33
N ILE A 794 -19.42 35.31 6.08
CA ILE A 794 -19.26 34.61 4.82
C ILE A 794 -19.59 33.15 5.03
N LEU A 795 -20.64 32.68 4.37
CA LEU A 795 -21.15 31.32 4.52
C LEU A 795 -20.81 30.48 3.29
N LEU A 796 -20.37 29.25 3.54
CA LEU A 796 -20.36 28.17 2.57
C LEU A 796 -21.63 27.34 2.74
N GLY A 797 -22.46 27.28 1.71
CA GLY A 797 -23.73 26.56 1.78
C GLY A 797 -24.18 26.03 0.43
N GLY A 798 -25.11 25.08 0.50
CA GLY A 798 -25.84 24.58 -0.66
C GLY A 798 -27.07 25.42 -0.94
N ASN A 799 -27.57 25.34 -2.17
CA ASN A 799 -28.70 26.15 -2.66
C ASN A 799 -28.53 27.66 -2.45
N GLN A 800 -27.29 28.14 -2.62
CA GLN A 800 -26.97 29.56 -2.65
C GLN A 800 -26.82 29.98 -4.11
N ASP A 801 -27.75 30.81 -4.59
CA ASP A 801 -27.99 31.04 -6.01
C ASP A 801 -28.10 29.72 -6.79
N ASN A 802 -28.81 28.72 -6.23
CA ASN A 802 -28.96 27.38 -6.79
C ASN A 802 -27.65 26.57 -6.94
N THR A 803 -26.56 26.98 -6.29
CA THR A 803 -25.24 26.32 -6.38
C THR A 803 -24.67 26.01 -4.98
N ILE A 804 -23.50 25.37 -4.93
CA ILE A 804 -22.62 25.36 -3.74
C ILE A 804 -21.58 26.47 -3.92
N ARG A 805 -21.67 27.53 -3.11
CA ARG A 805 -20.78 28.71 -3.20
C ARG A 805 -20.57 29.38 -1.85
N PHE A 806 -19.61 30.31 -1.80
CA PHE A 806 -19.46 31.26 -0.71
C PHE A 806 -20.27 32.52 -0.99
N ASP A 807 -21.09 32.97 -0.04
CA ASP A 807 -21.82 34.26 -0.12
C ASP A 807 -21.75 35.07 1.18
N ASN A 808 -21.96 36.37 1.05
CA ASN A 808 -21.96 37.33 2.15
C ASN A 808 -23.36 37.45 2.75
N TYR A 809 -23.46 37.34 4.07
CA TYR A 809 -24.68 37.52 4.85
C TYR A 809 -24.44 38.55 5.94
N GLY A 810 -25.15 39.68 5.90
CA GLY A 810 -25.12 40.69 6.95
C GLY A 810 -26.15 40.45 8.05
N GLU A 811 -26.11 41.28 9.09
CA GLU A 811 -27.18 41.40 10.08
C GLU A 811 -28.21 42.46 9.66
N TYR A 812 -28.98 42.26 8.58
CA TYR A 812 -29.94 43.28 8.17
C TYR A 812 -31.28 42.74 7.67
N THR A 813 -32.34 43.36 8.19
CA THR A 813 -33.68 43.32 7.63
C THR A 813 -33.88 44.50 6.70
N SER A 814 -34.10 44.22 5.41
CA SER A 814 -34.64 45.21 4.47
C SER A 814 -36.12 44.91 4.20
N SER A 815 -36.81 45.88 3.59
CA SER A 815 -38.18 45.73 3.08
C SER A 815 -38.33 44.57 2.07
N SER A 816 -37.24 44.19 1.39
CA SER A 816 -37.18 43.15 0.34
C SER A 816 -36.54 41.82 0.77
N LYS A 817 -35.71 41.78 1.83
CA LYS A 817 -35.12 40.55 2.39
C LYS A 817 -35.30 40.51 3.91
N LYS A 818 -36.22 39.65 4.38
CA LYS A 818 -36.77 39.60 5.76
C LYS A 818 -36.12 38.53 6.66
N LYS A 819 -34.91 38.03 6.36
CA LYS A 819 -34.24 36.99 7.16
C LYS A 819 -33.32 37.65 8.22
N LYS A 820 -33.52 37.32 9.50
CA LYS A 820 -32.70 37.79 10.64
C LYS A 820 -31.75 36.67 11.07
N LEU A 821 -30.51 37.02 11.41
CA LEU A 821 -29.61 36.11 12.11
C LEU A 821 -30.28 35.67 13.43
N TYR A 822 -30.38 34.36 13.62
CA TYR A 822 -30.99 33.79 14.82
C TYR A 822 -29.94 33.33 15.81
N GLY A 823 -28.93 32.59 15.35
CA GLY A 823 -27.88 32.09 16.22
C GLY A 823 -26.83 31.24 15.49
N PHE A 824 -25.84 30.82 16.27
CA PHE A 824 -24.73 29.97 15.83
C PHE A 824 -24.80 28.62 16.54
N TYR A 825 -24.69 27.55 15.78
CA TYR A 825 -24.88 26.19 16.29
C TYR A 825 -23.73 25.28 15.85
N ILE A 826 -23.45 24.26 16.64
CA ILE A 826 -22.48 23.21 16.32
C ILE A 826 -23.05 21.85 16.73
N PRO A 827 -22.57 20.73 16.16
CA PRO A 827 -22.88 19.40 16.66
C PRO A 827 -22.69 19.31 18.17
N ILE A 828 -23.62 18.67 18.87
CA ILE A 828 -23.62 18.58 20.34
C ILE A 828 -22.33 17.94 20.87
N ASP A 829 -21.80 16.98 20.12
CA ASP A 829 -20.57 16.22 20.37
C ASP A 829 -19.29 16.86 19.79
N TYR A 830 -19.40 18.06 19.20
CA TYR A 830 -18.21 18.82 18.79
C TYR A 830 -17.62 19.60 19.97
N GLU A 831 -16.35 19.36 20.28
CA GLU A 831 -15.59 20.14 21.25
C GLU A 831 -14.94 21.34 20.57
N ILE A 832 -15.30 22.55 21.03
CA ILE A 832 -14.75 23.80 20.52
C ILE A 832 -13.29 23.91 20.97
N LYS A 833 -12.40 24.21 20.02
CA LYS A 833 -10.98 24.45 20.27
C LYS A 833 -10.67 25.93 20.06
N ASP A 834 -9.62 26.44 20.70
CA ASP A 834 -9.20 27.83 20.53
C ASP A 834 -8.94 28.19 19.06
N VAL A 835 -8.46 27.22 18.29
CA VAL A 835 -8.20 27.38 16.86
C VAL A 835 -9.46 27.58 16.03
N ASP A 836 -10.64 27.21 16.54
CA ASP A 836 -11.90 27.36 15.82
C ASP A 836 -12.37 28.81 15.77
N TYR A 837 -12.02 29.65 16.75
CA TYR A 837 -12.40 31.05 16.77
C TYR A 837 -11.83 31.82 15.57
N LEU A 838 -12.67 32.66 14.97
CA LEU A 838 -12.25 33.48 13.84
C LEU A 838 -11.15 34.47 14.25
N THR A 839 -10.16 34.61 13.39
CA THR A 839 -9.02 35.53 13.54
C THR A 839 -9.00 36.52 12.37
N ASP A 840 -8.10 37.50 12.40
CA ASP A 840 -7.92 38.43 11.26
C ASP A 840 -7.59 37.73 9.94
N SER A 841 -7.06 36.51 9.99
CA SER A 841 -6.81 35.67 8.82
C SER A 841 -8.08 35.05 8.20
N ASP A 842 -9.21 35.14 8.91
CA ASP A 842 -10.54 34.76 8.45
C ASP A 842 -11.36 35.97 7.98
N THR A 843 -10.70 37.13 7.78
CA THR A 843 -11.31 38.35 7.24
C THR A 843 -10.93 38.55 5.78
N TYR A 844 -11.95 38.74 4.95
CA TYR A 844 -11.88 38.75 3.48
C TYR A 844 -12.45 40.05 2.91
N ALA A 845 -12.08 40.44 1.69
CA ALA A 845 -12.71 41.62 1.07
C ALA A 845 -14.13 41.30 0.61
N THR A 846 -14.34 40.15 -0.02
CA THR A 846 -15.66 39.67 -0.48
C THR A 846 -15.72 38.13 -0.50
N SER A 847 -16.91 37.53 -0.43
CA SER A 847 -17.07 36.09 -0.71
C SER A 847 -16.60 35.68 -2.11
N ASN A 848 -16.67 36.59 -3.09
CA ASN A 848 -16.29 36.31 -4.47
C ASN A 848 -14.80 36.00 -4.62
N GLU A 849 -13.93 36.65 -3.83
CA GLU A 849 -12.49 36.33 -3.85
C GLU A 849 -12.23 34.89 -3.38
N ILE A 850 -13.09 34.38 -2.50
CA ILE A 850 -13.03 33.02 -1.98
C ILE A 850 -13.55 32.03 -3.03
N ASN A 851 -14.63 32.37 -3.73
CA ASN A 851 -15.12 31.58 -4.87
C ASN A 851 -14.03 31.46 -5.95
N ILE A 852 -13.39 32.57 -6.33
CA ILE A 852 -12.28 32.59 -7.30
C ILE A 852 -11.11 31.73 -6.79
N LYS A 853 -10.71 31.91 -5.52
CA LYS A 853 -9.65 31.11 -4.89
C LYS A 853 -9.90 29.60 -5.00
N TYR A 854 -11.14 29.17 -4.88
CA TYR A 854 -11.50 27.75 -4.95
C TYR A 854 -11.98 27.29 -6.35
N GLY A 855 -11.89 28.13 -7.38
CA GLY A 855 -12.30 27.76 -8.74
C GLY A 855 -13.81 27.52 -8.89
N ILE A 856 -14.62 28.18 -8.07
CA ILE A 856 -16.08 28.14 -8.13
C ILE A 856 -16.53 29.22 -9.11
N ILE A 857 -16.86 28.82 -10.34
CA ILE A 857 -17.29 29.73 -11.42
C ILE A 857 -18.80 29.93 -11.30
N ALA A 858 -19.21 30.86 -10.45
CA ALA A 858 -20.60 31.24 -10.29
C ALA A 858 -20.80 32.69 -10.72
N GLU A 859 -21.95 33.00 -11.32
CA GLU A 859 -22.34 34.37 -11.65
C GLU A 859 -22.40 35.24 -10.38
N LYS A 860 -22.43 36.57 -10.57
CA LYS A 860 -22.50 37.51 -9.44
C LYS A 860 -23.66 37.15 -8.54
N SER A 861 -23.40 37.03 -7.24
CA SER A 861 -24.43 36.57 -6.31
C SER A 861 -25.65 37.49 -6.34
N THR A 862 -26.82 36.89 -6.48
CA THR A 862 -28.11 37.59 -6.34
C THR A 862 -28.63 37.49 -4.90
N GLY A 863 -27.96 36.65 -4.09
CA GLY A 863 -28.38 36.24 -2.76
C GLY A 863 -29.72 35.53 -2.81
N LYS A 864 -29.97 34.73 -3.85
CA LYS A 864 -31.14 33.86 -3.99
C LYS A 864 -30.93 32.62 -3.12
N THR A 865 -31.97 32.28 -2.37
CA THR A 865 -32.08 31.05 -1.60
C THR A 865 -33.55 30.66 -1.65
N ASN A 866 -33.89 29.41 -1.98
CA ASN A 866 -35.30 28.96 -1.99
C ASN A 866 -35.90 28.93 -0.58
#